data_AF-A0A074Z4H4-F1
#
_entry.id   AF-A0A074Z4H4-F1
#
_cell.length_a   1.000
_cell.length_b   1.000
_cell.length_c   1.000
_cell.angle_alpha   90.00
_cell.angle_beta   90.00
_cell.angle_gamma   90.00
#
_symmetry.space_group_name_H-M   'P 1'
#
loop_
_entity.id
_entity.type
_entity.pdbx_description
1 polymer ?
#
loop_
_entity_poly.entity_id
_entity_poly.type
_entity_poly.pdbx_seq_one_letter_code
_entity_poly.pdbx_strand_id
1 'polypeptide(L)'
;MRHHQCDALVVVPGQVAAFLLFDLFETHNQHIIRSKFEVDVFEDFIICIKKNEVHLYCNAVNHALLLPFTIHWPNLRVHCASESKMSNIDEYENYKITVFQMLVKDCKRLVVPCLDMCGAMGLHGFNNHYVYQGNEKFTKMMIEEWPIIQSYAFDTEHQCSREFFTLSRDIIDIPHELRLLVNRIDPVYLETTLVRALLSSMGTIESVYRLFDSFVESKQLSSRANPSEPLFSLYQHSAEIHGLLPPYLLYGLDSSKQNLIAKNIESKSSDLQMLTGSDHMVIRGYDQPSGIVCERTNFIQQPNNASHLTDRKLRSEKKLCQIYSKLLDILWKVTEAFNDADSDIDQTVSWAQNELKGQLQSESFSSLEIKLTYPWKNPTDAVTLAVLSGAVYDTEDIDGSSIGSVVAADTLLISTLRLNDICLSRKVISLTATIPPTCIWTRNPLPIDMTQFNSDKKPIFSEQLDIILAPANTPSSITVTCTCFEDYVIISGKRIGISQIELSNVLHYRPVDMEQPELLEFSLPSSCITRDVLTSALRCCILNGKRDGTLGELQKPTRIRGTETLRNGNNSANMSIWLMLKPKTKAKRLFLEQVAPVWRAKGLLRQSDCLPNRQAMRAAFIATVLSRDTQSVLSDLRGLSFSQLKFDSATEAGLYSLNQLMTEQPSAKAWLMIHQSELRHIEASWSLDNSVEGISSAYDYALCCGIHLESSNVPSSNAAWVDEIRSVILRNSEDKDISLLWTHSATNNESSPTGTQDNICREMRTKPLHLTVVCGTVGSRKDGVVKNVVDLVKEDTHWIQILPATPSDVSSALETAVKEYDSLLSSNAEARVRIRGILLCPGTCGARDVLKAVHRLSSNESTKQLVHCVRIGCVVTCVDTRAVFMDGGRMTVPGLLEMLSEGWTNYILSTGPPKSQQVAATKFGVKMEDVEALLHSVNPKLSQLPAPEGHVDRGHVLEALLDEEAFNRPGLKRARLLSYPSLNTTLGNPRMHAVTLRFARPVERVRFTNHLKAIFANLKPWPFYGNLYSVTGQIGFTGEPDKIYDVLHLTLNGISRISVNTDDSDLSRKRKANKPFWLTGILAAPPTTSKESDEWLSNQFANWLRKSGPQQEAIRPPLRLSDLSKADLEKIHEKYHLHPLPAGWYYTGSYYVNMNGDKSFQHPNFDAFVQEYLEGENTKIAARNARIVNHPIPDLFSEPS
;
A
#
# COMPACT_ATOMS: atom_id res chain seq x y z
N MET A 1 -7.23 19.66 -3.42
CA MET A 1 -8.37 20.08 -2.57
C MET A 1 -8.01 21.10 -1.48
N ARG A 2 -7.12 20.81 -0.52
CA ARG A 2 -6.77 21.79 0.55
C ARG A 2 -6.22 23.12 0.02
N HIS A 3 -5.30 23.05 -0.94
CA HIS A 3 -4.71 24.23 -1.59
C HIS A 3 -5.77 25.15 -2.24
N HIS A 4 -6.79 24.55 -2.87
CA HIS A 4 -7.85 25.25 -3.59
C HIS A 4 -9.10 25.55 -2.75
N GLN A 5 -9.09 25.18 -1.46
CA GLN A 5 -10.23 25.34 -0.54
C GLN A 5 -11.55 24.75 -1.07
N CYS A 6 -11.49 23.59 -1.73
CA CYS A 6 -12.66 22.91 -2.27
C CYS A 6 -13.33 22.02 -1.22
N ASP A 7 -14.65 21.86 -1.35
CA ASP A 7 -15.47 21.04 -0.45
C ASP A 7 -15.45 19.56 -0.86
N ALA A 8 -15.48 19.28 -2.16
CA ALA A 8 -15.41 17.92 -2.70
C ALA A 8 -14.77 17.86 -4.12
N LEU A 9 -14.26 16.68 -4.46
CA LEU A 9 -13.84 16.27 -5.80
C LEU A 9 -14.83 15.22 -6.30
N VAL A 10 -15.52 15.51 -7.40
CA VAL A 10 -16.45 14.58 -8.05
C VAL A 10 -15.75 13.97 -9.25
N VAL A 11 -15.58 12.65 -9.22
CA VAL A 11 -14.98 11.86 -10.30
C VAL A 11 -16.08 11.02 -10.93
N VAL A 12 -16.19 11.16 -12.23
CA VAL A 12 -17.06 10.36 -13.12
C VAL A 12 -16.17 9.39 -13.92
N PRO A 13 -16.73 8.39 -14.60
CA PRO A 13 -15.96 7.49 -15.46
C PRO A 13 -15.15 8.28 -16.49
N GLY A 14 -13.92 7.84 -16.72
CA GLY A 14 -12.93 8.58 -17.48
C GLY A 14 -11.52 8.31 -16.98
N GLN A 15 -10.54 9.07 -17.46
CA GLN A 15 -9.12 8.80 -17.19
C GLN A 15 -8.74 8.87 -15.70
N VAL A 16 -9.36 9.79 -14.93
CA VAL A 16 -9.10 9.89 -13.48
C VAL A 16 -9.65 8.69 -12.73
N ALA A 17 -10.81 8.19 -13.13
CA ALA A 17 -11.38 6.98 -12.54
C ALA A 17 -10.55 5.75 -12.90
N ALA A 18 -10.07 5.65 -14.14
CA ALA A 18 -9.16 4.61 -14.58
C ALA A 18 -7.88 4.59 -13.72
N PHE A 19 -7.23 5.74 -13.53
CA PHE A 19 -6.07 5.88 -12.66
C PHE A 19 -6.36 5.47 -11.20
N LEU A 20 -7.44 5.98 -10.59
CA LEU A 20 -7.81 5.67 -9.20
C LEU A 20 -8.15 4.20 -8.96
N LEU A 21 -8.61 3.51 -10.00
CA LEU A 21 -9.01 2.10 -9.97
C LEU A 21 -7.99 1.19 -10.66
N PHE A 22 -6.77 1.67 -10.93
CA PHE A 22 -5.69 0.90 -11.55
C PHE A 22 -6.09 0.23 -12.88
N ASP A 23 -6.76 0.99 -13.75
CA ASP A 23 -7.25 0.54 -15.05
C ASP A 23 -8.11 -0.73 -14.96
N LEU A 24 -8.91 -0.85 -13.88
CA LEU A 24 -9.77 -1.99 -13.55
C LEU A 24 -10.55 -2.52 -14.75
N PHE A 25 -11.20 -1.63 -15.50
CA PHE A 25 -12.05 -2.00 -16.61
C PHE A 25 -11.26 -2.42 -17.86
N GLU A 26 -10.04 -1.90 -18.05
CA GLU A 26 -9.15 -2.35 -19.14
C GLU A 26 -8.51 -3.71 -18.82
N THR A 27 -8.07 -3.89 -17.57
CA THR A 27 -7.41 -5.13 -17.10
C THR A 27 -8.39 -6.32 -17.02
N HIS A 28 -9.65 -6.08 -16.62
CA HIS A 28 -10.70 -7.10 -16.55
C HIS A 28 -11.56 -7.19 -17.82
N ASN A 29 -11.12 -6.63 -18.95
CA ASN A 29 -11.89 -6.62 -20.19
C ASN A 29 -12.33 -8.03 -20.63
N GLN A 30 -11.52 -9.07 -20.41
CA GLN A 30 -11.93 -10.46 -20.68
C GLN A 30 -13.12 -10.94 -19.81
N HIS A 31 -13.22 -10.48 -18.56
CA HIS A 31 -14.35 -10.77 -17.69
C HIS A 31 -15.59 -9.95 -18.08
N ILE A 32 -15.40 -8.70 -18.51
CA ILE A 32 -16.46 -7.82 -19.01
C ILE A 32 -17.05 -8.39 -20.31
N ILE A 33 -16.21 -8.79 -21.28
CA ILE A 33 -16.63 -9.41 -22.54
C ILE A 33 -17.36 -10.75 -22.31
N ARG A 34 -16.99 -11.50 -21.25
CA ARG A 34 -17.70 -12.73 -20.85
C ARG A 34 -19.00 -12.46 -20.10
N SER A 35 -19.14 -11.27 -19.52
CA SER A 35 -20.38 -10.85 -18.87
C SER A 35 -21.40 -10.51 -19.96
N LYS A 36 -22.68 -10.84 -19.76
CA LYS A 36 -23.74 -10.56 -20.73
C LYS A 36 -24.18 -9.07 -20.73
N PHE A 37 -23.45 -8.20 -20.04
CA PHE A 37 -23.79 -6.79 -19.82
C PHE A 37 -23.05 -5.87 -20.81
N GLU A 38 -23.70 -4.79 -21.22
CA GLU A 38 -23.10 -3.76 -22.09
C GLU A 38 -22.09 -2.89 -21.31
N VAL A 39 -21.15 -2.27 -22.03
CA VAL A 39 -20.07 -1.44 -21.44
C VAL A 39 -20.64 -0.27 -20.63
N ASP A 40 -21.75 0.32 -21.10
CA ASP A 40 -22.45 1.44 -20.44
C ASP A 40 -22.89 1.10 -19.00
N VAL A 41 -23.17 -0.18 -18.71
CA VAL A 41 -23.49 -0.64 -17.36
C VAL A 41 -22.28 -0.52 -16.44
N PHE A 42 -21.07 -0.77 -16.97
CA PHE A 42 -19.84 -0.68 -16.19
C PHE A 42 -19.40 0.77 -15.98
N GLU A 43 -19.76 1.67 -16.88
CA GLU A 43 -19.53 3.11 -16.74
C GLU A 43 -20.54 3.81 -15.81
N ASP A 44 -21.58 3.15 -15.29
CA ASP A 44 -22.52 3.82 -14.36
C ASP A 44 -22.04 3.79 -12.89
N PHE A 45 -21.10 4.67 -12.55
CA PHE A 45 -20.65 4.92 -11.17
C PHE A 45 -20.20 6.37 -10.95
N ILE A 46 -20.20 6.82 -9.69
CA ILE A 46 -19.76 8.18 -9.32
C ILE A 46 -18.95 8.08 -8.03
N ILE A 47 -17.77 8.71 -8.00
CA ILE A 47 -16.95 8.83 -6.81
C ILE A 47 -16.95 10.28 -6.36
N CYS A 48 -17.32 10.55 -5.11
CA CYS A 48 -17.26 11.87 -4.51
C CYS A 48 -16.34 11.83 -3.29
N ILE A 49 -15.18 12.48 -3.41
CA ILE A 49 -14.15 12.54 -2.37
C ILE A 49 -14.30 13.86 -1.62
N LYS A 50 -14.61 13.77 -0.33
CA LYS A 50 -14.66 14.91 0.60
C LYS A 50 -13.47 14.85 1.56
N LYS A 51 -13.28 15.90 2.36
CA LYS A 51 -12.15 15.98 3.31
C LYS A 51 -12.06 14.78 4.27
N ASN A 52 -13.20 14.23 4.71
CA ASN A 52 -13.27 13.23 5.77
C ASN A 52 -13.97 11.92 5.35
N GLU A 53 -14.54 11.84 4.15
CA GLU A 53 -15.36 10.71 3.70
C GLU A 53 -15.29 10.56 2.18
N VAL A 54 -15.52 9.34 1.71
CA VAL A 54 -15.62 9.03 0.28
C VAL A 54 -16.96 8.39 0.02
N HIS A 55 -17.67 8.87 -0.99
CA HIS A 55 -18.93 8.29 -1.43
C HIS A 55 -18.73 7.63 -2.78
N LEU A 56 -19.17 6.38 -2.90
CA LEU A 56 -19.22 5.64 -4.15
C LEU A 56 -20.68 5.33 -4.47
N TYR A 57 -21.19 5.87 -5.56
CA TYR A 57 -22.41 5.35 -6.20
C TYR A 57 -22.02 4.33 -7.25
N CYS A 58 -22.71 3.18 -7.28
CA CYS A 58 -22.53 2.16 -8.32
C CYS A 58 -23.78 1.28 -8.42
N ASN A 59 -23.93 0.55 -9.53
CA ASN A 59 -24.93 -0.51 -9.65
C ASN A 59 -24.47 -1.84 -9.01
N ALA A 60 -25.36 -2.83 -8.94
CA ALA A 60 -25.07 -4.12 -8.30
C ALA A 60 -23.91 -4.89 -8.96
N VAL A 61 -23.74 -4.76 -10.28
CA VAL A 61 -22.67 -5.41 -11.04
C VAL A 61 -21.32 -4.76 -10.71
N ASN A 62 -21.26 -3.44 -10.78
CA ASN A 62 -20.08 -2.64 -10.44
C ASN A 62 -19.71 -2.77 -8.96
N HIS A 63 -20.69 -2.93 -8.07
CA HIS A 63 -20.42 -3.11 -6.64
C HIS A 63 -19.47 -4.29 -6.39
N ALA A 64 -19.71 -5.44 -7.03
CA ALA A 64 -18.86 -6.62 -6.86
C ALA A 64 -17.43 -6.41 -7.40
N LEU A 65 -17.29 -5.65 -8.50
CA LEU A 65 -16.00 -5.36 -9.12
C LEU A 65 -15.20 -4.28 -8.39
N LEU A 66 -15.87 -3.22 -7.91
CA LEU A 66 -15.24 -2.06 -7.26
C LEU A 66 -14.92 -2.31 -5.79
N LEU A 67 -15.65 -3.22 -5.13
CA LEU A 67 -15.49 -3.45 -3.70
C LEU A 67 -14.04 -3.77 -3.30
N PRO A 68 -13.31 -4.70 -3.95
CA PRO A 68 -11.92 -5.01 -3.58
C PRO A 68 -10.98 -3.79 -3.62
N PHE A 69 -11.24 -2.82 -4.50
CA PHE A 69 -10.38 -1.66 -4.71
C PHE A 69 -10.75 -0.48 -3.81
N THR A 70 -12.04 -0.33 -3.51
CA THR A 70 -12.56 0.84 -2.78
C THR A 70 -12.70 0.58 -1.29
N ILE A 71 -12.84 -0.67 -0.86
CA ILE A 71 -13.19 -1.01 0.53
C ILE A 71 -12.14 -0.61 1.56
N HIS A 72 -10.88 -0.50 1.15
CA HIS A 72 -9.79 -0.03 2.01
C HIS A 72 -9.82 1.48 2.22
N TRP A 73 -10.67 2.20 1.49
CA TRP A 73 -10.78 3.64 1.64
C TRP A 73 -11.45 3.99 2.96
N PRO A 74 -10.81 4.86 3.76
CA PRO A 74 -11.35 5.22 5.05
C PRO A 74 -12.65 6.00 4.86
N ASN A 75 -13.65 5.70 5.69
CA ASN A 75 -14.98 6.32 5.63
C ASN A 75 -15.68 6.22 4.28
N LEU A 76 -15.50 5.10 3.57
CA LEU A 76 -16.27 4.80 2.37
C LEU A 76 -17.76 4.61 2.69
N ARG A 77 -18.63 5.27 1.92
CA ARG A 77 -20.06 4.99 1.84
C ARG A 77 -20.44 4.53 0.46
N VAL A 78 -21.01 3.33 0.38
CA VAL A 78 -21.41 2.73 -0.89
C VAL A 78 -22.91 2.84 -1.08
N HIS A 79 -23.32 3.57 -2.12
CA HIS A 79 -24.70 3.73 -2.55
C HIS A 79 -24.93 2.82 -3.75
N CYS A 80 -25.27 1.56 -3.44
CA CYS A 80 -25.53 0.55 -4.46
C CYS A 80 -27.01 0.54 -4.88
N ALA A 81 -27.28 0.59 -6.18
CA ALA A 81 -28.60 0.27 -6.72
C ALA A 81 -28.77 -1.26 -6.82
N SER A 82 -29.77 -1.82 -6.14
CA SER A 82 -30.02 -3.26 -6.14
C SER A 82 -30.47 -3.76 -7.51
N GLU A 83 -30.23 -5.04 -7.80
CA GLU A 83 -30.70 -5.69 -9.04
C GLU A 83 -32.20 -5.52 -9.25
N SER A 84 -32.99 -5.57 -8.16
CA SER A 84 -34.44 -5.33 -8.22
C SER A 84 -34.78 -3.93 -8.73
N LYS A 85 -34.02 -2.90 -8.34
CA LYS A 85 -34.23 -1.52 -8.78
C LYS A 85 -33.76 -1.31 -10.21
N MET A 86 -32.69 -2.00 -10.62
CA MET A 86 -32.19 -1.96 -12.01
C MET A 86 -33.21 -2.50 -13.02
N SER A 87 -34.14 -3.37 -12.60
CA SER A 87 -35.21 -3.84 -13.49
C SER A 87 -36.24 -2.75 -13.88
N ASN A 88 -36.34 -1.67 -13.11
CA ASN A 88 -37.20 -0.53 -13.41
C ASN A 88 -36.33 0.72 -13.67
N ILE A 89 -36.23 1.10 -14.94
CA ILE A 89 -35.36 2.20 -15.40
C ILE A 89 -35.70 3.52 -14.69
N ASP A 90 -36.99 3.82 -14.48
CA ASP A 90 -37.40 5.07 -13.84
C ASP A 90 -37.00 5.11 -12.35
N GLU A 91 -37.17 3.99 -11.63
CA GLU A 91 -36.73 3.90 -10.23
C GLU A 91 -35.21 3.94 -10.11
N TYR A 92 -34.51 3.33 -11.07
CA TYR A 92 -33.06 3.31 -11.15
C TYR A 92 -32.46 4.71 -11.36
N GLU A 93 -32.96 5.45 -12.36
CA GLU A 93 -32.52 6.82 -12.66
C GLU A 93 -32.89 7.80 -11.53
N ASN A 94 -34.11 7.71 -10.98
CA ASN A 94 -34.52 8.55 -9.85
C ASN A 94 -33.66 8.31 -8.61
N TYR A 95 -33.25 7.07 -8.34
CA TYR A 95 -32.35 6.74 -7.25
C TYR A 95 -30.97 7.38 -7.45
N LYS A 96 -30.40 7.27 -8.67
CA LYS A 96 -29.13 7.90 -9.03
C LYS A 96 -29.14 9.41 -8.83
N ILE A 97 -30.19 10.09 -9.31
CA ILE A 97 -30.37 11.55 -9.12
C ILE A 97 -30.47 11.90 -7.63
N THR A 98 -31.25 11.13 -6.86
CA THR A 98 -31.40 11.35 -5.41
C THR A 98 -30.06 11.23 -4.68
N VAL A 99 -29.26 10.22 -5.03
CA VAL A 99 -27.91 10.06 -4.47
C VAL A 99 -27.04 11.24 -4.86
N PHE A 100 -27.02 11.63 -6.14
CA PHE A 100 -26.22 12.75 -6.61
C PHE A 100 -26.56 14.06 -5.86
N GLN A 101 -27.85 14.38 -5.71
CA GLN A 101 -28.32 15.53 -4.94
C GLN A 101 -27.78 15.53 -3.51
N MET A 102 -27.80 14.38 -2.83
CA MET A 102 -27.24 14.22 -1.50
C MET A 102 -25.72 14.42 -1.47
N LEU A 103 -24.99 13.99 -2.49
CA LEU A 103 -23.53 14.16 -2.57
C LEU A 103 -23.15 15.65 -2.59
N VAL A 104 -23.88 16.46 -3.35
CA VAL A 104 -23.54 17.87 -3.63
C VAL A 104 -24.28 18.90 -2.77
N LYS A 105 -25.24 18.50 -1.93
CA LYS A 105 -26.15 19.41 -1.19
C LYS A 105 -25.42 20.49 -0.40
N ASP A 106 -24.38 20.11 0.34
CA ASP A 106 -23.65 21.00 1.25
C ASP A 106 -22.30 21.49 0.68
N CYS A 107 -22.07 21.32 -0.62
CA CYS A 107 -20.83 21.71 -1.29
C CYS A 107 -21.03 23.00 -2.10
N LYS A 108 -20.23 24.04 -1.80
CA LYS A 108 -20.23 25.31 -2.54
C LYS A 108 -19.16 25.35 -3.61
N ARG A 109 -17.97 24.80 -3.33
CA ARG A 109 -16.84 24.71 -4.26
C ARG A 109 -16.54 23.25 -4.60
N LEU A 110 -16.73 22.89 -5.86
CA LEU A 110 -16.53 21.52 -6.35
C LEU A 110 -15.39 21.46 -7.36
N VAL A 111 -14.60 20.40 -7.29
CA VAL A 111 -13.66 20.05 -8.34
C VAL A 111 -14.29 18.99 -9.23
N VAL A 112 -14.29 19.25 -10.54
CA VAL A 112 -14.70 18.28 -11.56
C VAL A 112 -13.55 18.19 -12.55
N PRO A 113 -12.84 17.04 -12.63
CA PRO A 113 -11.74 16.89 -13.56
C PRO A 113 -12.27 16.73 -14.97
N CYS A 114 -12.03 17.71 -15.85
CA CYS A 114 -12.49 17.67 -17.24
C CYS A 114 -11.37 17.25 -18.20
N LEU A 115 -10.73 16.12 -17.91
CA LEU A 115 -9.61 15.60 -18.71
C LEU A 115 -10.07 14.94 -20.03
N ASP A 116 -11.29 14.39 -20.06
CA ASP A 116 -11.79 13.59 -21.19
C ASP A 116 -12.29 14.40 -22.41
N MET A 117 -12.40 15.74 -22.32
CA MET A 117 -12.84 16.57 -23.45
C MET A 117 -11.75 16.78 -24.52
N CYS A 118 -10.51 16.36 -24.26
CA CYS A 118 -9.42 16.36 -25.24
C CYS A 118 -9.16 14.94 -25.78
N GLY A 119 -10.10 14.42 -26.57
CA GLY A 119 -9.93 13.39 -27.61
C GLY A 119 -9.11 12.12 -27.32
N ALA A 120 -9.80 10.97 -27.29
CA ALA A 120 -9.42 9.65 -27.83
C ALA A 120 -7.94 9.21 -27.81
N MET A 121 -7.18 9.54 -26.78
CA MET A 121 -5.82 9.05 -26.56
C MET A 121 -5.78 8.56 -25.12
N GLY A 122 -5.56 7.25 -24.91
CA GLY A 122 -5.44 6.65 -23.57
C GLY A 122 -4.30 7.26 -22.76
N LEU A 123 -3.94 6.66 -21.62
CA LEU A 123 -2.87 7.12 -20.71
C LEU A 123 -1.56 7.57 -21.41
N HIS A 124 -1.25 7.01 -22.59
CA HIS A 124 -0.12 7.43 -23.44
C HIS A 124 -0.17 8.90 -23.92
N GLY A 125 -1.34 9.51 -24.09
CA GLY A 125 -1.50 10.93 -24.44
C GLY A 125 -1.25 11.89 -23.27
N PHE A 126 -1.30 11.39 -22.03
CA PHE A 126 -1.21 12.19 -20.80
C PHE A 126 0.21 12.69 -20.49
N ASN A 127 1.23 11.93 -20.90
CA ASN A 127 2.64 12.30 -20.75
C ASN A 127 3.09 13.44 -21.68
N ASN A 128 2.18 13.92 -22.54
CA ASN A 128 2.52 14.86 -23.59
C ASN A 128 2.31 16.32 -23.13
N HIS A 129 3.41 17.03 -22.85
CA HIS A 129 3.43 18.39 -22.28
C HIS A 129 2.71 19.44 -23.16
N TYR A 130 2.53 19.15 -24.45
CA TYR A 130 2.07 20.11 -25.46
C TYR A 130 0.69 19.81 -26.08
N VAL A 131 0.05 18.67 -25.81
CA VAL A 131 -1.27 18.33 -26.41
C VAL A 131 -2.40 19.21 -25.84
N TYR A 132 -2.22 19.77 -24.64
CA TYR A 132 -3.12 20.79 -24.07
C TYR A 132 -2.85 22.23 -24.55
N GLN A 133 -2.09 22.42 -25.63
CA GLN A 133 -2.12 23.67 -26.40
C GLN A 133 -3.22 23.65 -27.50
N GLY A 134 -4.03 22.59 -27.56
CA GLY A 134 -5.29 22.58 -28.30
C GLY A 134 -6.30 23.55 -27.69
N ASN A 135 -6.59 24.62 -28.43
CA ASN A 135 -7.47 25.78 -28.26
C ASN A 135 -8.78 25.75 -27.42
N GLU A 136 -9.20 24.68 -26.76
CA GLU A 136 -10.43 24.69 -25.95
C GLU A 136 -10.11 24.83 -24.45
N LYS A 137 -10.15 26.08 -23.95
CA LYS A 137 -10.10 26.36 -22.52
C LYS A 137 -11.39 25.85 -21.88
N PHE A 138 -11.28 25.04 -20.82
CA PHE A 138 -12.42 24.62 -20.00
C PHE A 138 -13.33 25.82 -19.67
N THR A 139 -14.61 25.70 -19.99
CA THR A 139 -15.64 26.67 -19.57
C THR A 139 -16.64 25.96 -18.67
N LYS A 140 -17.03 26.62 -17.56
CA LYS A 140 -17.94 26.03 -16.56
C LYS A 140 -19.26 25.54 -17.18
N MET A 141 -19.73 26.21 -18.23
CA MET A 141 -20.97 25.85 -18.95
C MET A 141 -20.92 24.48 -19.62
N MET A 142 -19.74 23.93 -19.93
CA MET A 142 -19.62 22.58 -20.53
C MET A 142 -20.18 21.49 -19.60
N ILE A 143 -20.14 21.71 -18.29
CA ILE A 143 -20.66 20.76 -17.29
C ILE A 143 -22.19 20.80 -17.24
N GLU A 144 -22.81 21.92 -17.62
CA GLU A 144 -24.27 21.99 -17.68
C GLU A 144 -24.82 21.00 -18.71
N GLU A 145 -24.10 20.70 -19.78
CA GLU A 145 -24.56 19.74 -20.81
C GLU A 145 -24.58 18.28 -20.33
N TRP A 146 -23.99 17.97 -19.17
CA TRP A 146 -23.94 16.60 -18.66
C TRP A 146 -25.34 16.09 -18.29
N PRO A 147 -25.74 14.88 -18.71
CA PRO A 147 -27.09 14.35 -18.46
C PRO A 147 -27.47 14.38 -16.97
N ILE A 148 -26.56 14.01 -16.07
CA ILE A 148 -26.82 14.01 -14.62
C ILE A 148 -27.04 15.42 -14.04
N ILE A 149 -26.42 16.43 -14.63
CA ILE A 149 -26.56 17.84 -14.22
C ILE A 149 -27.88 18.42 -14.76
N GLN A 150 -28.23 18.09 -16.00
CA GLN A 150 -29.53 18.42 -16.59
C GLN A 150 -30.68 17.80 -15.77
N SER A 151 -30.55 16.54 -15.38
CA SER A 151 -31.53 15.87 -14.51
C SER A 151 -31.57 16.48 -13.10
N TYR A 152 -30.44 16.98 -12.57
CA TYR A 152 -30.41 17.70 -11.30
C TYR A 152 -31.17 19.04 -11.36
N ALA A 153 -31.13 19.74 -12.49
CA ALA A 153 -31.77 21.03 -12.68
C ALA A 153 -33.31 20.96 -12.66
N PHE A 154 -33.90 19.77 -12.75
CA PHE A 154 -35.35 19.57 -12.68
C PHE A 154 -35.77 18.92 -11.35
N ASP A 155 -36.61 19.59 -10.57
CA ASP A 155 -37.18 19.04 -9.34
C ASP A 155 -38.44 18.23 -9.67
N THR A 156 -38.34 16.90 -9.57
CA THR A 156 -39.45 15.98 -9.89
C THR A 156 -40.59 16.04 -8.88
N GLU A 157 -40.32 16.37 -7.61
CA GLU A 157 -41.35 16.45 -6.56
C GLU A 157 -42.20 17.72 -6.70
N HIS A 158 -41.56 18.85 -7.03
CA HIS A 158 -42.21 20.16 -7.11
C HIS A 158 -42.51 20.61 -8.55
N GLN A 159 -42.14 19.79 -9.55
CA GLN A 159 -42.28 20.08 -10.99
C GLN A 159 -41.75 21.46 -11.38
N CYS A 160 -40.61 21.87 -10.80
CA CYS A 160 -40.02 23.19 -11.04
C CYS A 160 -38.55 23.07 -11.42
N SER A 161 -38.06 24.05 -12.18
CA SER A 161 -36.65 24.16 -12.52
C SER A 161 -35.88 24.76 -11.36
N ARG A 162 -34.77 24.14 -10.96
CA ARG A 162 -33.78 24.71 -10.06
C ARG A 162 -32.88 25.70 -10.83
N GLU A 163 -32.11 26.49 -10.08
CA GLU A 163 -31.03 27.29 -10.67
C GLU A 163 -29.99 26.39 -11.34
N PHE A 164 -29.33 26.89 -12.39
CA PHE A 164 -28.22 26.21 -13.06
C PHE A 164 -27.16 25.77 -12.05
N PHE A 165 -26.59 24.60 -12.26
CA PHE A 165 -25.69 23.97 -11.32
C PHE A 165 -24.44 24.83 -11.05
N THR A 166 -23.89 25.41 -12.12
CA THR A 166 -22.72 26.30 -12.12
C THR A 166 -22.99 27.71 -11.59
N LEU A 167 -24.27 28.12 -11.46
CA LEU A 167 -24.65 29.34 -10.75
C LEU A 167 -24.75 29.08 -9.25
N SER A 168 -25.28 27.91 -8.87
CA SER A 168 -25.42 27.51 -7.46
C SER A 168 -24.09 27.11 -6.80
N ARG A 169 -23.14 26.61 -7.60
CA ARG A 169 -21.86 26.05 -7.14
C ARG A 169 -20.72 26.50 -8.02
N ASP A 170 -19.60 26.80 -7.38
CA ASP A 170 -18.37 27.20 -8.06
C ASP A 170 -17.56 25.96 -8.46
N ILE A 171 -17.45 25.73 -9.77
CA ILE A 171 -16.74 24.57 -10.34
C ILE A 171 -15.31 24.95 -10.74
N ILE A 172 -14.36 24.13 -10.31
CA ILE A 172 -12.93 24.29 -10.54
C ILE A 172 -12.39 23.05 -11.27
N ASP A 173 -11.59 23.28 -12.31
CA ASP A 173 -10.80 22.23 -12.96
C ASP A 173 -9.33 22.30 -12.47
N ILE A 174 -8.65 21.14 -12.37
CA ILE A 174 -7.29 21.01 -11.82
C ILE A 174 -6.38 20.12 -12.70
N PRO A 175 -6.26 20.43 -14.00
CA PRO A 175 -5.59 19.53 -14.95
C PRO A 175 -4.10 19.42 -14.69
N HIS A 176 -3.45 20.47 -14.16
CA HIS A 176 -2.03 20.46 -13.86
C HIS A 176 -1.70 19.53 -12.68
N GLU A 177 -2.44 19.64 -11.57
CA GLU A 177 -2.24 18.83 -10.38
C GLU A 177 -2.53 17.34 -10.64
N LEU A 178 -3.56 17.04 -11.43
CA LEU A 178 -3.86 15.67 -11.83
C LEU A 178 -2.77 15.11 -12.75
N ARG A 179 -2.20 15.92 -13.64
CA ARG A 179 -1.03 15.51 -14.43
C ARG A 179 0.18 15.17 -13.59
N LEU A 180 0.46 15.96 -12.57
CA LEU A 180 1.54 15.64 -11.62
C LEU A 180 1.26 14.33 -10.87
N LEU A 181 0.00 14.04 -10.56
CA LEU A 181 -0.39 12.82 -9.88
C LEU A 181 -0.27 11.57 -10.78
N VAL A 182 -0.77 11.64 -12.01
CA VAL A 182 -0.77 10.50 -12.96
C VAL A 182 0.64 10.21 -13.48
N ASN A 183 1.48 11.23 -13.66
CA ASN A 183 2.86 11.05 -14.13
C ASN A 183 3.83 10.62 -13.00
N ARG A 184 3.32 10.38 -11.79
CA ARG A 184 4.12 10.01 -10.63
C ARG A 184 4.49 8.52 -10.71
N ILE A 185 5.74 8.18 -10.41
CA ILE A 185 6.26 6.80 -10.55
C ILE A 185 5.90 5.95 -9.33
N ASP A 186 4.69 5.42 -9.30
CA ASP A 186 4.24 4.53 -8.24
C ASP A 186 4.56 3.04 -8.53
N PRO A 187 4.43 2.13 -7.54
CA PRO A 187 4.68 0.71 -7.75
C PRO A 187 3.82 0.07 -8.86
N VAL A 188 2.60 0.56 -9.10
CA VAL A 188 1.71 0.02 -10.13
C VAL A 188 2.21 0.46 -11.50
N TYR A 189 2.48 1.75 -11.72
CA TYR A 189 3.08 2.26 -12.95
C TYR A 189 4.41 1.56 -13.27
N LEU A 190 5.22 1.27 -12.23
CA LEU A 190 6.46 0.53 -12.38
C LEU A 190 6.21 -0.86 -12.98
N GLU A 191 5.30 -1.64 -12.39
CA GLU A 191 4.99 -3.01 -12.80
C GLU A 191 4.24 -3.07 -14.13
N THR A 192 3.24 -2.22 -14.32
CA THR A 192 2.35 -2.29 -15.48
C THR A 192 2.90 -1.60 -16.70
N THR A 193 3.66 -0.52 -16.57
CA THR A 193 4.07 0.33 -17.71
C THR A 193 5.58 0.39 -17.85
N LEU A 194 6.31 0.81 -16.81
CA LEU A 194 7.75 1.08 -16.91
C LEU A 194 8.56 -0.18 -17.23
N VAL A 195 8.29 -1.30 -16.54
CA VAL A 195 9.01 -2.57 -16.78
C VAL A 195 8.75 -3.10 -18.19
N ARG A 196 7.53 -2.98 -18.71
CA ARG A 196 7.22 -3.40 -20.09
C ARG A 196 7.98 -2.54 -21.11
N ALA A 197 7.93 -1.21 -20.94
CA ALA A 197 8.66 -0.27 -21.81
C ALA A 197 10.18 -0.49 -21.75
N LEU A 198 10.71 -0.77 -20.55
CA LEU A 198 12.11 -1.10 -20.32
C LEU A 198 12.52 -2.37 -21.05
N LEU A 199 11.79 -3.47 -20.87
CA LEU A 199 12.08 -4.75 -21.54
C LEU A 199 11.98 -4.64 -23.06
N SER A 200 11.01 -3.87 -23.56
CA SER A 200 10.89 -3.56 -25.00
C SER A 200 12.12 -2.81 -25.52
N SER A 201 12.52 -1.74 -24.82
CA SER A 201 13.67 -0.90 -25.18
C SER A 201 15.00 -1.63 -25.13
N MET A 202 15.18 -2.51 -24.14
CA MET A 202 16.37 -3.36 -24.04
C MET A 202 16.39 -4.40 -25.17
N GLY A 203 15.23 -4.99 -25.49
CA GLY A 203 15.09 -5.93 -26.60
C GLY A 203 15.40 -5.31 -27.97
N THR A 204 15.05 -4.05 -28.21
CA THR A 204 15.37 -3.37 -29.48
C THR A 204 16.87 -3.12 -29.62
N ILE A 205 17.55 -2.63 -28.57
CA ILE A 205 19.02 -2.45 -28.58
C ILE A 205 19.73 -3.79 -28.77
N GLU A 206 19.28 -4.84 -28.08
CA GLU A 206 19.83 -6.20 -28.24
C GLU A 206 19.62 -6.75 -29.65
N SER A 207 18.48 -6.46 -30.27
CA SER A 207 18.22 -6.82 -31.67
C SER A 207 19.20 -6.14 -32.62
N VAL A 208 19.52 -4.86 -32.39
CA VAL A 208 20.57 -4.15 -33.15
C VAL A 208 21.92 -4.84 -32.96
N TYR A 209 22.31 -5.19 -31.73
CA TYR A 209 23.57 -5.90 -31.48
C TYR A 209 23.63 -7.27 -32.17
N ARG A 210 22.52 -8.02 -32.24
CA ARG A 210 22.46 -9.30 -32.97
C ARG A 210 22.58 -9.13 -34.49
N LEU A 211 22.04 -8.05 -35.05
CA LEU A 211 22.26 -7.70 -36.46
C LEU A 211 23.74 -7.43 -36.73
N PHE A 212 24.44 -6.76 -35.80
CA PHE A 212 25.89 -6.57 -35.87
C PHE A 212 26.67 -7.87 -35.71
N ASP A 213 26.29 -8.75 -34.77
CA ASP A 213 26.91 -10.07 -34.61
C ASP A 213 26.82 -10.87 -35.93
N SER A 214 25.66 -10.87 -36.58
CA SER A 214 25.48 -11.51 -37.88
C SER A 214 26.32 -10.86 -38.98
N PHE A 215 26.39 -9.52 -39.02
CA PHE A 215 27.15 -8.79 -40.03
C PHE A 215 28.64 -9.12 -39.97
N VAL A 216 29.20 -9.18 -38.76
CA VAL A 216 30.61 -9.49 -38.52
C VAL A 216 30.94 -10.92 -38.95
N GLU A 217 30.02 -11.87 -38.80
CA GLU A 217 30.21 -13.29 -39.17
C GLU A 217 30.06 -13.55 -40.67
N SER A 218 29.03 -13.01 -41.32
CA SER A 218 28.68 -13.36 -42.72
C SER A 218 29.40 -12.49 -43.77
N LYS A 219 29.98 -11.35 -43.37
CA LYS A 219 30.47 -10.28 -44.27
C LYS A 219 29.43 -9.73 -45.26
N GLN A 220 28.18 -10.18 -45.13
CA GLN A 220 27.04 -9.80 -45.95
C GLN A 220 25.84 -9.67 -45.02
N LEU A 221 25.46 -8.44 -44.69
CA LEU A 221 24.04 -8.21 -44.46
C LEU A 221 23.35 -8.52 -45.79
N SER A 222 22.28 -9.31 -45.76
CA SER A 222 21.35 -9.33 -46.88
C SER A 222 21.04 -7.86 -47.21
N SER A 223 21.04 -7.48 -48.49
CA SER A 223 20.92 -6.08 -48.97
C SER A 223 19.63 -5.34 -48.56
N ARG A 224 18.86 -5.89 -47.61
CA ARG A 224 17.55 -5.46 -47.14
C ARG A 224 17.47 -5.11 -45.66
N ALA A 225 18.44 -5.44 -44.80
CA ALA A 225 18.33 -5.20 -43.36
C ALA A 225 19.03 -3.90 -42.94
N ASN A 226 18.27 -2.89 -42.51
CA ASN A 226 18.79 -1.64 -41.96
C ASN A 226 19.00 -1.80 -40.44
N PRO A 227 20.23 -1.72 -39.90
CA PRO A 227 20.52 -1.93 -38.47
C PRO A 227 19.88 -0.88 -37.56
N SER A 228 19.44 0.26 -38.11
CA SER A 228 18.72 1.29 -37.34
C SER A 228 17.20 1.08 -37.31
N GLU A 229 16.64 0.21 -38.17
CA GLU A 229 15.19 -0.05 -38.28
C GLU A 229 14.54 -0.50 -36.95
N PRO A 230 15.16 -1.39 -36.13
CA PRO A 230 14.56 -1.77 -34.84
C PRO A 230 14.40 -0.58 -33.87
N LEU A 231 15.29 0.41 -33.93
CA LEU A 231 15.20 1.62 -33.09
C LEU A 231 14.11 2.57 -33.59
N PHE A 232 14.03 2.78 -34.91
CA PHE A 232 13.05 3.68 -35.50
C PHE A 232 11.64 3.11 -35.54
N SER A 233 11.46 1.80 -35.68
CA SER A 233 10.15 1.16 -35.61
C SER A 233 9.46 1.38 -34.26
N LEU A 234 10.19 1.23 -33.14
CA LEU A 234 9.67 1.53 -31.81
C LEU A 234 9.31 3.02 -31.66
N TYR A 235 10.13 3.90 -32.24
CA TYR A 235 9.94 5.35 -32.17
C TYR A 235 8.75 5.85 -33.02
N GLN A 236 8.55 5.33 -34.24
CA GLN A 236 7.48 5.74 -35.16
C GLN A 236 6.07 5.44 -34.63
N HIS A 237 5.93 4.48 -33.72
CA HIS A 237 4.66 4.18 -33.05
C HIS A 237 4.38 5.07 -31.83
N SER A 238 5.31 5.97 -31.46
CA SER A 238 5.17 6.89 -30.33
C SER A 238 4.83 8.31 -30.79
N ALA A 239 3.78 8.92 -30.24
CA ALA A 239 3.29 10.25 -30.64
C ALA A 239 4.37 11.33 -30.41
N GLU A 240 4.68 12.14 -31.43
CA GLU A 240 5.75 13.16 -31.45
C GLU A 240 5.76 14.07 -30.21
N ILE A 241 6.84 14.04 -29.42
CA ILE A 241 7.13 14.98 -28.33
C ILE A 241 8.23 15.93 -28.81
N HIS A 242 7.91 17.21 -28.96
CA HIS A 242 8.91 18.23 -29.33
C HIS A 242 9.87 18.51 -28.16
N GLY A 243 11.18 18.31 -28.38
CA GLY A 243 12.23 18.85 -27.51
C GLY A 243 13.38 17.91 -27.16
N LEU A 244 13.16 16.59 -27.24
CA LEU A 244 14.14 15.54 -26.91
C LEU A 244 14.74 14.93 -28.19
N LEU A 245 15.95 14.38 -28.09
CA LEU A 245 16.69 13.81 -29.22
C LEU A 245 16.10 12.45 -29.64
N PRO A 246 15.81 12.22 -30.94
CA PRO A 246 15.35 10.92 -31.44
C PRO A 246 16.43 9.84 -31.27
N PRO A 247 16.08 8.54 -31.37
CA PRO A 247 17.07 7.48 -31.40
C PRO A 247 17.99 7.65 -32.62
N TYR A 248 19.25 7.25 -32.46
CA TYR A 248 20.23 7.35 -33.53
C TYR A 248 21.29 6.26 -33.46
N LEU A 249 21.92 6.02 -34.61
CA LEU A 249 23.05 5.12 -34.80
C LEU A 249 24.09 5.83 -35.67
N LEU A 250 25.22 6.22 -35.08
CA LEU A 250 26.26 7.02 -35.71
C LEU A 250 27.60 6.28 -35.70
N TYR A 251 28.46 6.54 -36.69
CA TYR A 251 29.76 5.87 -36.86
C TYR A 251 30.90 6.86 -36.97
N GLY A 252 32.05 6.56 -36.36
CA GLY A 252 33.31 7.30 -36.59
C GLY A 252 33.15 8.83 -36.44
N LEU A 253 33.52 9.56 -37.49
CA LEU A 253 33.47 11.03 -37.53
C LEU A 253 32.04 11.62 -37.48
N ASP A 254 31.02 10.83 -37.82
CA ASP A 254 29.63 11.27 -37.71
C ASP A 254 29.18 11.38 -36.25
N SER A 255 29.93 10.82 -35.30
CA SER A 255 29.75 11.05 -33.85
C SER A 255 30.22 12.44 -33.39
N SER A 256 30.27 13.45 -34.27
CA SER A 256 30.63 14.82 -33.89
C SER A 256 29.64 15.43 -32.90
N LYS A 257 30.07 16.40 -32.08
CA LYS A 257 29.20 17.13 -31.15
C LYS A 257 27.95 17.71 -31.84
N GLN A 258 28.13 18.22 -33.05
CA GLN A 258 27.03 18.82 -33.82
C GLN A 258 25.95 17.80 -34.11
N ASN A 259 26.32 16.58 -34.56
CA ASN A 259 25.36 15.53 -34.85
C ASN A 259 24.75 14.96 -33.56
N LEU A 260 25.53 14.75 -32.50
CA LEU A 260 25.02 14.19 -31.23
C LEU A 260 24.00 15.07 -30.51
N ILE A 261 24.00 16.39 -30.79
CA ILE A 261 23.08 17.36 -30.20
C ILE A 261 21.98 17.77 -31.20
N ALA A 262 22.10 17.39 -32.48
CA ALA A 262 21.15 17.77 -33.51
C ALA A 262 19.78 17.08 -33.34
N LYS A 263 18.69 17.84 -33.45
CA LYS A 263 17.32 17.29 -33.33
C LYS A 263 16.82 16.56 -34.60
N ASN A 264 17.49 16.72 -35.75
CA ASN A 264 17.05 16.23 -37.06
C ASN A 264 18.06 15.23 -37.68
N ILE A 265 18.36 14.12 -36.98
CA ILE A 265 19.38 13.13 -37.40
C ILE A 265 18.84 12.09 -38.41
N GLU A 266 17.52 12.02 -38.60
CA GLU A 266 16.84 10.97 -39.40
C GLU A 266 17.38 10.78 -40.84
N SER A 267 18.08 11.78 -41.40
CA SER A 267 18.59 11.77 -42.78
C SER A 267 20.01 11.22 -42.97
N LYS A 268 20.74 10.87 -41.90
CA LYS A 268 22.15 10.39 -42.00
C LYS A 268 22.39 8.94 -41.56
N SER A 269 21.35 8.22 -41.13
CA SER A 269 21.45 6.87 -40.53
C SER A 269 21.56 5.70 -41.52
N SER A 270 21.60 5.95 -42.83
CA SER A 270 21.30 4.92 -43.86
C SER A 270 22.49 4.26 -44.56
N ASP A 271 23.73 4.77 -44.45
CA ASP A 271 24.83 4.28 -45.30
C ASP A 271 25.78 3.31 -44.59
N LEU A 272 25.40 2.03 -44.62
CA LEU A 272 26.20 0.87 -44.21
C LEU A 272 27.58 0.76 -44.89
N GLN A 273 27.82 1.50 -45.98
CA GLN A 273 29.13 1.57 -46.64
C GLN A 273 30.22 2.18 -45.73
N MET A 274 29.84 2.96 -44.70
CA MET A 274 30.76 3.64 -43.75
C MET A 274 31.33 2.74 -42.64
N LEU A 275 30.79 1.52 -42.46
CA LEU A 275 31.30 0.51 -41.52
C LEU A 275 32.68 -0.03 -41.91
N THR A 276 33.13 0.18 -43.14
CA THR A 276 34.43 -0.31 -43.65
C THR A 276 35.61 0.54 -43.19
N GLY A 277 35.37 1.78 -42.73
CA GLY A 277 36.42 2.75 -42.36
C GLY A 277 36.44 3.22 -40.91
N SER A 278 35.37 3.02 -40.13
CA SER A 278 35.20 3.55 -38.77
C SER A 278 35.70 2.59 -37.68
N ASP A 279 36.21 3.14 -36.58
CA ASP A 279 36.78 2.39 -35.44
C ASP A 279 35.80 2.29 -34.25
N HIS A 280 34.76 3.15 -34.19
CA HIS A 280 33.72 3.14 -33.16
C HIS A 280 32.34 3.50 -33.71
N MET A 281 31.33 3.19 -32.89
CA MET A 281 29.91 3.36 -33.14
C MET A 281 29.24 3.91 -31.88
N VAL A 282 28.31 4.84 -32.04
CA VAL A 282 27.46 5.36 -30.97
C VAL A 282 26.01 4.99 -31.26
N ILE A 283 25.36 4.35 -30.28
CA ILE A 283 23.95 3.99 -30.31
C ILE A 283 23.19 4.72 -29.21
N ARG A 284 22.04 5.30 -29.55
CA ARG A 284 21.06 5.84 -28.60
C ARG A 284 19.73 5.13 -28.80
N GLY A 285 19.29 4.41 -27.77
CA GLY A 285 17.90 3.98 -27.63
C GLY A 285 17.12 4.98 -26.79
N TYR A 286 15.88 5.24 -27.19
CA TYR A 286 14.99 6.15 -26.49
C TYR A 286 13.54 5.65 -26.58
N ASP A 287 12.91 5.48 -25.43
CA ASP A 287 11.46 5.28 -25.33
C ASP A 287 10.80 6.54 -24.79
N GLN A 288 10.00 7.15 -25.67
CA GLN A 288 9.45 8.48 -25.47
C GLN A 288 8.36 8.56 -24.40
N PRO A 289 7.39 7.63 -24.32
CA PRO A 289 6.35 7.65 -23.28
C PRO A 289 6.91 7.40 -21.88
N SER A 290 7.89 6.50 -21.74
CA SER A 290 8.45 6.12 -20.43
C SER A 290 9.74 6.87 -20.06
N GLY A 291 10.25 7.75 -20.93
CA GLY A 291 11.44 8.55 -20.65
C GLY A 291 12.74 7.74 -20.51
N ILE A 292 12.76 6.48 -20.94
CA ILE A 292 13.94 5.61 -20.85
C ILE A 292 14.93 5.98 -21.95
N VAL A 293 16.16 6.28 -21.55
CA VAL A 293 17.29 6.60 -22.43
C VAL A 293 18.45 5.66 -22.12
N CYS A 294 19.05 5.10 -23.17
CA CYS A 294 20.31 4.37 -23.07
C CYS A 294 21.24 4.81 -24.20
N GLU A 295 22.45 5.26 -23.86
CA GLU A 295 23.50 5.56 -24.84
C GLU A 295 24.74 4.72 -24.56
N ARG A 296 25.34 4.18 -25.62
CA ARG A 296 26.56 3.37 -25.55
C ARG A 296 27.51 3.73 -26.68
N THR A 297 28.80 3.77 -26.35
CA THR A 297 29.88 3.75 -27.35
C THR A 297 30.47 2.35 -27.45
N ASN A 298 30.45 1.79 -28.66
CA ASN A 298 30.95 0.47 -28.98
C ASN A 298 32.10 0.56 -29.99
N PHE A 299 32.99 -0.42 -30.02
CA PHE A 299 34.21 -0.39 -30.83
C PHE A 299 34.29 -1.53 -31.84
N ILE A 300 35.00 -1.29 -32.93
CA ILE A 300 35.24 -2.25 -34.00
C ILE A 300 36.75 -2.42 -34.15
N GLN A 301 37.27 -3.51 -33.61
CA GLN A 301 38.69 -3.83 -33.61
C GLN A 301 39.12 -4.49 -34.92
N GLN A 302 40.34 -4.21 -35.38
CA GLN A 302 40.94 -4.89 -36.53
C GLN A 302 41.68 -6.18 -36.12
N PRO A 303 41.74 -7.20 -37.00
CA PRO A 303 42.44 -8.45 -36.69
C PRO A 303 43.96 -8.23 -36.62
N ASN A 304 44.63 -8.84 -35.63
CA ASN A 304 46.06 -8.67 -35.33
C ASN A 304 47.02 -9.01 -36.49
N ASN A 305 46.55 -9.70 -37.55
CA ASN A 305 47.36 -10.14 -38.69
C ASN A 305 47.47 -9.16 -39.86
N ALA A 306 46.86 -7.97 -39.78
CA ALA A 306 46.94 -7.00 -40.87
C ALA A 306 48.28 -6.24 -40.84
N SER A 307 49.34 -6.88 -41.34
CA SER A 307 50.71 -6.33 -41.53
C SER A 307 50.79 -5.10 -42.44
N HIS A 308 49.66 -4.60 -42.93
CA HIS A 308 49.53 -3.44 -43.83
C HIS A 308 48.80 -2.24 -43.19
N LEU A 309 48.45 -2.30 -41.91
CA LEU A 309 47.82 -1.18 -41.22
C LEU A 309 48.85 -0.13 -40.80
N THR A 310 48.50 1.14 -40.94
CA THR A 310 49.29 2.24 -40.40
C THR A 310 49.18 2.21 -38.87
N ASP A 311 50.32 2.29 -38.21
CA ASP A 311 50.51 2.39 -36.74
C ASP A 311 49.60 3.45 -36.08
N ARG A 312 49.13 4.41 -36.88
CA ARG A 312 48.20 5.49 -36.55
C ARG A 312 46.79 5.01 -36.17
N LYS A 313 46.13 4.16 -36.98
CA LYS A 313 44.73 3.73 -36.72
C LYS A 313 44.60 2.94 -35.42
N LEU A 314 45.55 2.05 -35.16
CA LEU A 314 45.61 1.26 -33.93
C LEU A 314 45.79 2.15 -32.68
N ARG A 315 46.45 3.30 -32.81
CA ARG A 315 46.61 4.27 -31.72
C ARG A 315 45.33 5.07 -31.47
N SER A 316 44.59 5.46 -32.52
CA SER A 316 43.34 6.22 -32.39
C SER A 316 42.22 5.40 -31.70
N GLU A 317 42.05 4.12 -32.07
CA GLU A 317 41.11 3.20 -31.39
C GLU A 317 41.46 3.04 -29.90
N LYS A 318 42.74 2.79 -29.59
CA LYS A 318 43.23 2.66 -28.22
C LYS A 318 42.97 3.93 -27.39
N LYS A 319 43.17 5.12 -27.98
CA LYS A 319 42.90 6.40 -27.32
C LYS A 319 41.41 6.55 -26.96
N LEU A 320 40.50 6.32 -27.92
CA LEU A 320 39.05 6.41 -27.66
C LEU A 320 38.58 5.41 -26.60
N CYS A 321 39.08 4.17 -26.66
CA CYS A 321 38.80 3.15 -25.64
C CYS A 321 39.22 3.62 -24.24
N GLN A 322 40.41 4.22 -24.10
CA GLN A 322 40.91 4.71 -22.81
C GLN A 322 40.07 5.86 -22.26
N ILE A 323 39.68 6.82 -23.12
CA ILE A 323 38.83 7.94 -22.73
C ILE A 323 37.45 7.44 -22.28
N TYR A 324 36.85 6.53 -23.06
CA TYR A 324 35.55 5.94 -22.72
C TYR A 324 35.59 5.12 -21.43
N SER A 325 36.69 4.39 -21.18
CA SER A 325 36.90 3.67 -19.91
C SER A 325 36.89 4.60 -18.70
N LYS A 326 37.58 5.75 -18.80
CA LYS A 326 37.62 6.76 -17.73
C LYS A 326 36.24 7.41 -17.52
N LEU A 327 35.53 7.69 -18.62
CA LEU A 327 34.16 8.21 -18.57
C LEU A 327 33.24 7.24 -17.80
N LEU A 328 33.24 5.94 -18.16
CA LEU A 328 32.42 4.93 -17.48
C LEU A 328 32.77 4.80 -16.00
N ASP A 329 34.06 4.79 -15.63
CA ASP A 329 34.47 4.72 -14.21
C ASP A 329 33.91 5.90 -13.39
N ILE A 330 33.93 7.11 -13.96
CA ILE A 330 33.36 8.29 -13.31
C ILE A 330 31.84 8.20 -13.18
N LEU A 331 31.12 7.80 -14.23
CA LEU A 331 29.67 7.66 -14.17
C LEU A 331 29.24 6.60 -13.14
N TRP A 332 29.99 5.52 -13.01
CA TRP A 332 29.75 4.51 -11.96
C TRP A 332 30.04 5.02 -10.56
N LYS A 333 31.11 5.80 -10.37
CA LYS A 333 31.40 6.48 -9.08
C LYS A 333 30.29 7.44 -8.68
N VAL A 334 29.72 8.18 -9.65
CA VAL A 334 28.56 9.05 -9.42
C VAL A 334 27.35 8.24 -8.97
N THR A 335 27.04 7.15 -9.69
CA THR A 335 25.90 6.27 -9.38
C THR A 335 26.06 5.64 -7.98
N GLU A 336 27.27 5.27 -7.59
CA GLU A 336 27.58 4.74 -6.27
C GLU A 336 27.44 5.80 -5.17
N ALA A 337 28.00 6.99 -5.40
CA ALA A 337 27.89 8.13 -4.49
C ALA A 337 26.43 8.54 -4.26
N PHE A 338 25.56 8.43 -5.27
CA PHE A 338 24.13 8.66 -5.10
C PHE A 338 23.44 7.67 -4.13
N ASN A 339 24.04 6.55 -3.74
CA ASN A 339 23.45 5.72 -2.68
C ASN A 339 23.73 6.27 -1.27
N ASP A 340 24.69 7.19 -1.12
CA ASP A 340 24.92 7.88 0.14
C ASP A 340 23.80 8.90 0.36
N ALA A 341 23.05 8.71 1.45
CA ALA A 341 21.91 9.54 1.83
C ALA A 341 22.31 10.99 2.17
N ASP A 342 23.55 11.19 2.64
CA ASP A 342 24.08 12.50 3.04
C ASP A 342 24.69 13.28 1.85
N SER A 343 24.88 12.61 0.70
CA SER A 343 25.43 13.24 -0.50
C SER A 343 24.40 14.14 -1.20
N ASP A 344 24.88 15.30 -1.65
CA ASP A 344 24.14 16.20 -2.54
C ASP A 344 24.36 15.77 -4.00
N ILE A 345 23.26 15.50 -4.70
CA ILE A 345 23.27 14.94 -6.06
C ILE A 345 23.94 15.92 -7.05
N ASP A 346 23.62 17.21 -6.97
CA ASP A 346 24.13 18.21 -7.89
C ASP A 346 25.62 18.49 -7.66
N GLN A 347 26.05 18.54 -6.40
CA GLN A 347 27.47 18.65 -6.06
C GLN A 347 28.27 17.43 -6.53
N THR A 348 27.69 16.23 -6.43
CA THR A 348 28.32 14.98 -6.89
C THR A 348 28.52 14.99 -8.41
N VAL A 349 27.55 15.47 -9.19
CA VAL A 349 27.68 15.62 -10.65
C VAL A 349 28.76 16.65 -11.00
N SER A 350 28.80 17.78 -10.29
CA SER A 350 29.82 18.82 -10.51
C SER A 350 31.23 18.31 -10.19
N TRP A 351 31.40 17.58 -9.08
CA TRP A 351 32.64 16.91 -8.72
C TRP A 351 33.10 15.97 -9.82
N ALA A 352 32.20 15.12 -10.31
CA ALA A 352 32.51 14.13 -11.35
C ALA A 352 33.00 14.78 -12.65
N GLN A 353 32.39 15.89 -13.06
CA GLN A 353 32.82 16.61 -14.26
C GLN A 353 34.24 17.19 -14.09
N ASN A 354 34.56 17.72 -12.90
CA ASN A 354 35.90 18.22 -12.59
C ASN A 354 36.94 17.11 -12.50
N GLU A 355 36.60 15.99 -11.87
CA GLU A 355 37.47 14.82 -11.73
C GLU A 355 37.79 14.20 -13.11
N LEU A 356 36.78 14.03 -13.98
CA LEU A 356 37.00 13.53 -15.34
C LEU A 356 37.88 14.47 -16.17
N LYS A 357 37.66 15.79 -16.04
CA LYS A 357 38.53 16.80 -16.66
C LYS A 357 39.96 16.71 -16.15
N GLY A 358 40.17 16.41 -14.86
CA GLY A 358 41.48 16.16 -14.26
C GLY A 358 42.17 14.92 -14.83
N GLN A 359 41.45 13.81 -14.98
CA GLN A 359 41.97 12.55 -15.52
C GLN A 359 42.30 12.59 -17.02
N LEU A 360 41.76 13.58 -17.74
CA LEU A 360 41.94 13.78 -19.19
C LEU A 360 42.82 14.98 -19.54
N GLN A 361 43.58 15.55 -18.58
CA GLN A 361 44.47 16.70 -18.85
C GLN A 361 45.51 16.46 -19.94
N SER A 362 45.91 15.21 -20.19
CA SER A 362 46.85 14.82 -21.24
C SER A 362 46.24 14.69 -22.63
N GLU A 363 44.90 14.73 -22.75
CA GLU A 363 44.18 14.44 -23.99
C GLU A 363 43.59 15.72 -24.60
N SER A 364 43.60 15.83 -25.93
CA SER A 364 42.97 16.90 -26.69
C SER A 364 41.53 16.54 -27.14
N PHE A 365 40.56 17.41 -26.81
CA PHE A 365 39.14 17.26 -27.13
C PHE A 365 38.44 18.63 -27.11
N SER A 366 37.27 18.76 -27.78
CA SER A 366 36.58 20.06 -27.91
C SER A 366 35.86 20.50 -26.63
N SER A 367 35.15 19.57 -25.99
CA SER A 367 34.42 19.83 -24.74
C SER A 367 34.01 18.53 -24.05
N LEU A 368 33.68 18.62 -22.78
CA LEU A 368 33.27 17.49 -21.96
C LEU A 368 32.11 17.88 -21.06
N GLU A 369 31.20 16.94 -20.85
CA GLU A 369 29.96 17.18 -20.12
C GLU A 369 29.52 15.94 -19.34
N ILE A 370 29.08 16.15 -18.10
CA ILE A 370 28.31 15.17 -17.31
C ILE A 370 27.04 15.87 -16.86
N LYS A 371 25.89 15.26 -17.14
CA LYS A 371 24.57 15.81 -16.80
C LYS A 371 23.68 14.76 -16.17
N LEU A 372 22.85 15.22 -15.25
CA LEU A 372 21.70 14.49 -14.75
C LEU A 372 20.45 15.21 -15.24
N THR A 373 19.60 14.52 -15.98
CA THR A 373 18.36 15.08 -16.56
C THR A 373 17.15 14.30 -16.07
N TYR A 374 16.04 14.99 -15.84
CA TYR A 374 14.80 14.38 -15.35
C TYR A 374 13.78 14.39 -16.50
N PRO A 375 13.42 13.22 -17.08
CA PRO A 375 12.46 13.15 -18.19
C PRO A 375 11.12 13.77 -17.85
N TRP A 376 10.66 13.54 -16.62
CA TRP A 376 9.48 14.16 -16.03
C TRP A 376 9.93 15.20 -15.01
N LYS A 377 9.61 16.48 -15.24
CA LYS A 377 10.02 17.58 -14.35
C LYS A 377 9.36 17.44 -12.98
N ASN A 378 10.03 16.79 -12.02
CA ASN A 378 9.82 16.90 -10.55
C ASN A 378 10.92 16.14 -9.77
N PRO A 379 12.09 16.76 -9.48
CA PRO A 379 13.18 16.09 -8.75
C PRO A 379 12.90 15.91 -7.25
N THR A 380 11.79 16.45 -6.73
CA THR A 380 11.46 16.46 -5.30
C THR A 380 10.70 15.25 -4.81
N ASP A 381 10.21 14.40 -5.72
CA ASP A 381 9.41 13.23 -5.37
C ASP A 381 10.25 12.16 -4.66
N ALA A 382 9.62 11.36 -3.79
CA ALA A 382 10.28 10.24 -3.12
C ALA A 382 10.90 9.23 -4.09
N VAL A 383 10.37 9.13 -5.31
CA VAL A 383 10.87 8.25 -6.38
C VAL A 383 10.90 9.04 -7.67
N THR A 384 12.08 9.13 -8.28
CA THR A 384 12.31 9.92 -9.49
C THR A 384 13.06 9.12 -10.54
N LEU A 385 12.72 9.35 -11.81
CA LEU A 385 13.49 8.85 -12.95
C LEU A 385 14.46 9.94 -13.38
N ALA A 386 15.73 9.58 -13.52
CA ALA A 386 16.78 10.47 -13.97
C ALA A 386 17.62 9.76 -15.03
N VAL A 387 18.14 10.52 -15.99
CA VAL A 387 19.10 10.04 -16.99
C VAL A 387 20.45 10.67 -16.66
N LEU A 388 21.39 9.83 -16.26
CA LEU A 388 22.78 10.23 -16.05
C LEU A 388 23.53 10.03 -17.37
N SER A 389 23.95 11.13 -17.99
CA SER A 389 24.65 11.14 -19.28
C SER A 389 26.02 11.78 -19.14
N GLY A 390 27.01 11.22 -19.84
CA GLY A 390 28.34 11.79 -19.96
C GLY A 390 28.87 11.71 -21.39
N ALA A 391 29.59 12.75 -21.81
CA ALA A 391 30.09 12.88 -23.17
C ALA A 391 31.48 13.55 -23.21
N VAL A 392 32.37 13.03 -24.06
CA VAL A 392 33.62 13.69 -24.45
C VAL A 392 33.58 13.91 -25.94
N TYR A 393 33.49 15.19 -26.32
CA TYR A 393 33.20 15.61 -27.69
C TYR A 393 34.46 15.84 -28.51
N ASP A 394 34.41 15.40 -29.77
CA ASP A 394 35.39 15.66 -30.83
C ASP A 394 36.83 15.50 -30.32
N THR A 395 37.19 14.27 -29.93
CA THR A 395 38.55 13.92 -29.52
C THR A 395 39.49 14.10 -30.71
N GLU A 396 40.69 14.64 -30.51
CA GLU A 396 41.66 14.86 -31.60
C GLU A 396 42.73 13.77 -31.65
N ASP A 397 43.23 13.45 -32.85
CA ASP A 397 44.40 12.61 -33.08
C ASP A 397 45.71 13.39 -32.83
N ILE A 398 46.86 12.72 -32.93
CA ILE A 398 48.20 13.34 -32.80
C ILE A 398 48.41 14.48 -33.83
N ASP A 399 47.79 14.36 -35.00
CA ASP A 399 47.87 15.36 -36.08
C ASP A 399 46.83 16.49 -35.94
N GLY A 400 46.05 16.52 -34.84
CA GLY A 400 45.00 17.52 -34.59
C GLY A 400 43.67 17.29 -35.34
N SER A 401 43.55 16.21 -36.12
CA SER A 401 42.28 15.83 -36.77
C SER A 401 41.33 15.17 -35.77
N SER A 402 40.05 15.58 -35.75
CA SER A 402 39.04 14.92 -34.92
C SER A 402 38.87 13.44 -35.32
N ILE A 403 38.79 12.55 -34.33
CA ILE A 403 38.52 11.12 -34.47
C ILE A 403 37.09 10.74 -34.05
N GLY A 404 36.27 11.72 -33.64
CA GLY A 404 34.89 11.54 -33.18
C GLY A 404 34.72 11.73 -31.67
N SER A 405 33.52 11.46 -31.16
CA SER A 405 33.15 11.61 -29.74
C SER A 405 32.82 10.27 -29.10
N VAL A 406 32.90 10.22 -27.76
CA VAL A 406 32.42 9.09 -26.96
C VAL A 406 31.35 9.55 -25.98
N VAL A 407 30.28 8.77 -25.86
CA VAL A 407 29.12 9.08 -25.00
C VAL A 407 28.62 7.82 -24.28
N ALA A 408 28.10 8.01 -23.07
CA ALA A 408 27.40 7.01 -22.29
C ALA A 408 26.24 7.67 -21.54
N ALA A 409 25.09 6.99 -21.51
CA ALA A 409 23.96 7.42 -20.71
C ALA A 409 23.18 6.23 -20.16
N ASP A 410 22.76 6.34 -18.91
CA ASP A 410 21.95 5.34 -18.22
C ASP A 410 20.71 5.97 -17.59
N THR A 411 19.60 5.25 -17.66
CA THR A 411 18.38 5.61 -16.94
C THR A 411 18.46 5.04 -15.53
N LEU A 412 18.34 5.93 -14.55
CA LEU A 412 18.40 5.67 -13.13
C LEU A 412 17.01 5.88 -12.51
N LEU A 413 16.60 4.95 -11.66
CA LEU A 413 15.48 5.12 -10.76
C LEU A 413 16.03 5.41 -9.36
N ILE A 414 15.82 6.64 -8.89
CA ILE A 414 16.31 7.12 -7.61
C ILE A 414 15.16 7.10 -6.61
N SER A 415 15.28 6.28 -5.58
CA SER A 415 14.33 6.22 -4.47
C SER A 415 14.97 6.81 -3.22
N THR A 416 14.31 7.80 -2.62
CA THR A 416 14.76 8.44 -1.38
C THR A 416 13.74 8.15 -0.28
N LEU A 417 14.15 7.36 0.70
CA LEU A 417 13.36 7.02 1.88
C LEU A 417 13.53 8.13 2.91
N ARG A 418 12.47 8.91 3.12
CA ARG A 418 12.46 9.99 4.12
C ARG A 418 11.41 9.73 5.19
N LEU A 419 11.71 10.15 6.41
CA LEU A 419 10.75 10.23 7.49
C LEU A 419 10.68 11.70 7.92
N ASN A 420 9.59 12.38 7.54
CA ASN A 420 9.51 13.85 7.63
C ASN A 420 10.76 14.48 6.97
N ASP A 421 11.55 15.25 7.71
CA ASP A 421 12.76 15.92 7.20
C ASP A 421 14.04 15.04 7.28
N ILE A 422 13.95 13.81 7.79
CA ILE A 422 15.11 12.93 8.00
C ILE A 422 15.25 11.97 6.81
N CYS A 423 16.38 12.05 6.10
CA CYS A 423 16.73 11.07 5.05
C CYS A 423 17.21 9.77 5.71
N LEU A 424 16.42 8.70 5.61
CA LEU A 424 16.80 7.40 6.16
C LEU A 424 17.75 6.67 5.22
N SER A 425 17.47 6.65 3.91
CA SER A 425 18.25 5.90 2.92
C SER A 425 17.97 6.42 1.53
N ARG A 426 18.96 6.33 0.63
CA ARG A 426 18.77 6.53 -0.80
C ARG A 426 19.22 5.27 -1.53
N LYS A 427 18.42 4.79 -2.48
CA LYS A 427 18.78 3.68 -3.35
C LYS A 427 18.62 4.07 -4.80
N VAL A 428 19.61 3.70 -5.60
CA VAL A 428 19.64 3.94 -7.04
C VAL A 428 19.64 2.62 -7.79
N ILE A 429 18.65 2.43 -8.66
CA ILE A 429 18.57 1.31 -9.59
C ILE A 429 18.93 1.82 -10.97
N SER A 430 19.92 1.24 -11.62
CA SER A 430 20.15 1.50 -13.04
C SER A 430 19.27 0.56 -13.86
N LEU A 431 18.28 1.11 -14.54
CA LEU A 431 17.30 0.34 -15.31
C LEU A 431 17.91 -0.25 -16.58
N THR A 432 18.89 0.44 -17.18
CA THR A 432 19.54 0.09 -18.44
C THR A 432 20.82 -0.74 -18.26
N ALA A 433 21.10 -1.22 -17.05
CA ALA A 433 22.37 -1.86 -16.73
C ALA A 433 22.52 -3.32 -17.21
N THR A 434 21.45 -3.94 -17.70
CA THR A 434 21.52 -5.23 -18.41
C THR A 434 22.15 -5.08 -19.80
N ILE A 435 22.06 -3.89 -20.41
CA ILE A 435 22.69 -3.58 -21.68
C ILE A 435 24.19 -3.41 -21.44
N PRO A 436 25.06 -4.19 -22.12
CA PRO A 436 26.50 -4.10 -21.95
C PRO A 436 27.00 -2.66 -22.07
N PRO A 437 27.91 -2.20 -21.18
CA PRO A 437 28.42 -0.83 -21.21
C PRO A 437 29.25 -0.53 -22.46
N THR A 438 29.83 -1.58 -23.06
CA THR A 438 30.49 -1.53 -24.36
C THR A 438 30.51 -2.92 -24.99
N CYS A 439 30.42 -2.98 -26.31
CA CYS A 439 30.68 -4.17 -27.11
C CYS A 439 31.88 -3.90 -28.02
N ILE A 440 32.72 -4.92 -28.21
CA ILE A 440 33.84 -4.88 -29.15
C ILE A 440 33.67 -6.02 -30.15
N TRP A 441 33.55 -5.65 -31.43
CA TRP A 441 33.52 -6.61 -32.53
C TRP A 441 34.85 -6.63 -33.26
N THR A 442 35.29 -7.81 -33.68
CA THR A 442 36.50 -7.94 -34.50
C THR A 442 36.12 -7.98 -35.99
N ARG A 443 36.66 -7.08 -36.80
CA ARG A 443 36.40 -6.99 -38.24
C ARG A 443 36.96 -8.23 -38.94
N ASN A 444 36.13 -8.95 -39.71
CA ASN A 444 36.51 -10.19 -40.39
C ASN A 444 37.19 -11.21 -39.44
N PRO A 445 36.45 -11.84 -38.51
CA PRO A 445 37.01 -12.89 -37.69
C PRO A 445 37.42 -14.04 -38.62
N LEU A 446 38.72 -14.13 -38.94
CA LEU A 446 39.28 -15.37 -39.45
C LEU A 446 38.99 -16.47 -38.41
N PRO A 447 38.79 -17.73 -38.80
CA PRO A 447 38.81 -18.81 -37.81
C PRO A 447 40.07 -18.63 -36.97
N ILE A 448 39.91 -18.61 -35.64
CA ILE A 448 41.00 -18.30 -34.69
C ILE A 448 42.19 -19.17 -35.08
N ASP A 449 43.21 -18.56 -35.66
CA ASP A 449 44.39 -19.30 -36.08
C ASP A 449 45.21 -19.56 -34.82
N MET A 450 44.99 -20.74 -34.24
CA MET A 450 45.60 -21.17 -32.97
C MET A 450 47.13 -21.16 -33.02
N THR A 451 47.71 -21.12 -34.23
CA THR A 451 49.16 -20.99 -34.45
C THR A 451 49.73 -19.63 -34.00
N GLN A 452 48.89 -18.59 -33.84
CA GLN A 452 49.30 -17.26 -33.36
C GLN A 452 49.53 -17.20 -31.85
N PHE A 453 48.92 -18.12 -31.10
CA PHE A 453 49.00 -18.18 -29.64
C PHE A 453 50.02 -19.24 -29.22
N ASN A 454 51.30 -19.01 -29.54
CA ASN A 454 52.50 -19.72 -29.03
C ASN A 454 52.27 -21.13 -28.44
N SER A 455 51.66 -22.06 -29.19
CA SER A 455 51.43 -23.41 -28.68
C SER A 455 51.25 -24.44 -29.79
N ASP A 456 52.18 -25.39 -29.87
CA ASP A 456 51.99 -26.69 -30.53
C ASP A 456 51.06 -27.62 -29.71
N LYS A 457 50.41 -27.11 -28.65
CA LYS A 457 49.63 -27.89 -27.67
C LYS A 457 48.15 -27.92 -28.05
N LYS A 458 47.52 -29.11 -27.98
CA LYS A 458 46.08 -29.27 -28.17
C LYS A 458 45.28 -28.71 -26.98
N PRO A 459 44.13 -28.05 -27.21
CA PRO A 459 43.25 -27.57 -26.15
C PRO A 459 42.65 -28.73 -25.36
N ILE A 460 42.50 -28.56 -24.04
CA ILE A 460 41.91 -29.55 -23.13
C ILE A 460 40.38 -29.48 -23.17
N PHE A 461 39.85 -28.27 -23.32
CA PHE A 461 38.43 -27.96 -23.26
C PHE A 461 38.14 -26.75 -24.13
N SER A 462 37.01 -26.77 -24.86
CA SER A 462 36.53 -25.63 -25.63
C SER A 462 35.00 -25.70 -25.69
N GLU A 463 34.33 -24.93 -24.84
CA GLU A 463 32.86 -24.86 -24.76
C GLU A 463 32.42 -23.42 -24.45
N GLN A 464 31.13 -23.16 -24.62
CA GLN A 464 30.52 -21.87 -24.25
C GLN A 464 30.25 -21.80 -22.75
N LEU A 465 30.69 -20.71 -22.12
CA LEU A 465 30.49 -20.37 -20.72
C LEU A 465 30.05 -18.91 -20.60
N ASP A 466 29.43 -18.55 -19.49
CA ASP A 466 29.05 -17.16 -19.24
C ASP A 466 30.10 -16.48 -18.37
N ILE A 467 30.58 -15.31 -18.82
CA ILE A 467 31.38 -14.42 -17.99
C ILE A 467 30.46 -13.49 -17.21
N ILE A 468 30.75 -13.33 -15.92
CA ILE A 468 30.10 -12.33 -15.08
C ILE A 468 30.88 -11.02 -15.26
N LEU A 469 30.33 -10.09 -16.04
CA LEU A 469 30.83 -8.71 -16.16
C LEU A 469 30.02 -7.85 -15.17
N ALA A 470 30.54 -7.68 -13.97
CA ALA A 470 29.82 -6.98 -12.90
C ALA A 470 30.29 -5.54 -12.75
N PRO A 471 29.42 -4.53 -12.98
CA PRO A 471 29.31 -3.36 -12.14
C PRO A 471 28.39 -3.66 -10.93
N ALA A 472 28.43 -2.79 -9.91
CA ALA A 472 27.93 -3.02 -8.55
C ALA A 472 26.49 -3.57 -8.41
N ASN A 473 25.60 -3.42 -9.41
CA ASN A 473 24.16 -3.59 -9.19
C ASN A 473 23.39 -4.52 -10.18
N THR A 474 23.96 -5.01 -11.29
CA THR A 474 23.31 -5.99 -12.18
C THR A 474 24.32 -6.82 -12.98
N PRO A 475 24.12 -8.14 -13.16
CA PRO A 475 24.97 -8.97 -13.99
C PRO A 475 24.59 -8.83 -15.46
N SER A 476 25.43 -8.19 -16.25
CA SER A 476 25.45 -8.46 -17.69
C SER A 476 26.30 -9.71 -17.88
N SER A 477 25.66 -10.88 -18.02
CA SER A 477 26.38 -12.10 -18.37
C SER A 477 26.54 -12.14 -19.89
N ILE A 478 27.78 -12.24 -20.37
CA ILE A 478 28.04 -12.41 -21.80
C ILE A 478 28.53 -13.83 -22.03
N THR A 479 27.88 -14.55 -22.94
CA THR A 479 28.29 -15.87 -23.38
C THR A 479 29.59 -15.77 -24.18
N VAL A 480 30.61 -16.48 -23.74
CA VAL A 480 31.91 -16.58 -24.40
C VAL A 480 32.28 -18.03 -24.67
N THR A 481 33.08 -18.26 -25.70
CA THR A 481 33.78 -19.53 -25.85
C THR A 481 35.03 -19.49 -24.98
N CYS A 482 35.11 -20.40 -24.01
CA CYS A 482 36.25 -20.56 -23.12
C CYS A 482 37.05 -21.78 -23.55
N THR A 483 38.27 -21.55 -24.04
CA THR A 483 39.20 -22.60 -24.46
C THR A 483 40.33 -22.75 -23.44
N CYS A 484 40.32 -23.85 -22.69
CA CYS A 484 41.28 -24.09 -21.61
C CYS A 484 42.46 -24.93 -22.07
N PHE A 485 43.66 -24.53 -21.65
CA PHE A 485 44.91 -25.27 -21.79
C PHE A 485 45.46 -25.61 -20.41
N GLU A 486 46.64 -26.24 -20.37
CA GLU A 486 47.25 -26.63 -19.11
C GLU A 486 47.62 -25.45 -18.22
N ASP A 487 48.08 -24.34 -18.81
CA ASP A 487 48.71 -23.21 -18.09
C ASP A 487 48.04 -21.84 -18.39
N TYR A 488 47.10 -21.80 -19.33
CA TYR A 488 46.41 -20.57 -19.75
C TYR A 488 45.00 -20.88 -20.30
N VAL A 489 44.17 -19.83 -20.42
CA VAL A 489 42.83 -19.89 -21.00
C VAL A 489 42.73 -18.85 -22.11
N ILE A 490 42.10 -19.21 -23.22
CA ILE A 490 41.69 -18.28 -24.27
C ILE A 490 40.19 -18.06 -24.14
N ILE A 491 39.79 -16.81 -23.91
CA ILE A 491 38.41 -16.37 -23.91
C ILE A 491 38.15 -15.68 -25.25
N SER A 492 37.16 -16.14 -25.99
CA SER A 492 36.72 -15.49 -27.24
C SER A 492 35.20 -15.33 -27.25
N GLY A 493 34.70 -14.14 -27.51
CA GLY A 493 33.27 -13.87 -27.63
C GLY A 493 32.97 -12.90 -28.76
N LYS A 494 31.79 -13.02 -29.38
CA LYS A 494 31.37 -12.16 -30.51
C LYS A 494 31.44 -10.66 -30.19
N ARG A 495 31.18 -10.31 -28.92
CA ARG A 495 31.08 -8.92 -28.41
C ARG A 495 32.18 -8.52 -27.41
N ILE A 496 33.12 -9.42 -27.10
CA ILE A 496 34.23 -9.17 -26.15
C ILE A 496 35.60 -9.19 -26.85
N GLY A 497 35.66 -9.77 -28.06
CA GLY A 497 36.90 -10.05 -28.77
C GLY A 497 37.58 -11.31 -28.26
N ILE A 498 38.89 -11.43 -28.49
CA ILE A 498 39.72 -12.59 -28.12
C ILE A 498 40.76 -12.13 -27.10
N SER A 499 40.94 -12.89 -26.01
CA SER A 499 41.93 -12.61 -24.98
C SER A 499 42.52 -13.89 -24.40
N GLN A 500 43.86 -13.94 -24.32
CA GLN A 500 44.60 -15.00 -23.64
C GLN A 500 44.92 -14.57 -22.20
N ILE A 501 44.62 -15.44 -21.24
CA ILE A 501 44.81 -15.22 -19.81
C ILE A 501 45.75 -16.30 -19.28
N GLU A 502 46.92 -15.88 -18.78
CA GLU A 502 47.84 -16.77 -18.05
C GLU A 502 47.24 -17.07 -16.65
N LEU A 503 47.19 -18.35 -16.26
CA LEU A 503 46.60 -18.76 -14.99
C LEU A 503 47.63 -18.73 -13.87
N SER A 504 47.32 -18.04 -12.79
CA SER A 504 48.13 -18.03 -11.56
C SER A 504 47.46 -18.76 -10.40
N ASN A 505 46.16 -18.54 -10.21
CA ASN A 505 45.33 -19.17 -9.20
C ASN A 505 43.86 -19.15 -9.65
N VAL A 506 43.14 -20.26 -9.46
CA VAL A 506 41.72 -20.41 -9.79
C VAL A 506 40.96 -20.90 -8.56
N LEU A 507 40.01 -20.11 -8.06
CA LEU A 507 39.14 -20.50 -6.95
C LEU A 507 37.81 -21.05 -7.47
N HIS A 508 37.39 -22.20 -6.97
CA HIS A 508 36.14 -22.88 -7.31
C HIS A 508 35.17 -22.81 -6.14
N TYR A 509 34.04 -22.14 -6.33
CA TYR A 509 32.96 -22.00 -5.35
C TYR A 509 31.77 -22.87 -5.74
N ARG A 510 31.26 -23.66 -4.79
CA ARG A 510 30.08 -24.52 -5.00
C ARG A 510 28.93 -24.09 -4.08
N PRO A 511 27.73 -23.85 -4.62
CA PRO A 511 26.55 -23.58 -3.81
C PRO A 511 26.02 -24.85 -3.12
N VAL A 512 25.21 -24.68 -2.07
CA VAL A 512 24.52 -25.80 -1.38
C VAL A 512 23.35 -26.30 -2.23
N ASP A 513 22.64 -25.38 -2.89
CA ASP A 513 21.59 -25.70 -3.86
C ASP A 513 22.21 -26.11 -5.20
N MET A 514 22.03 -27.38 -5.58
CA MET A 514 22.54 -27.95 -6.84
C MET A 514 21.86 -27.38 -8.10
N GLU A 515 20.73 -26.67 -7.95
CA GLU A 515 20.09 -25.90 -9.03
C GLU A 515 20.74 -24.52 -9.24
N GLN A 516 21.69 -24.10 -8.40
CA GLN A 516 22.49 -22.91 -8.62
C GLN A 516 23.77 -23.19 -9.44
N PRO A 517 24.25 -22.21 -10.22
CA PRO A 517 25.50 -22.37 -10.96
C PRO A 517 26.72 -22.36 -10.02
N GLU A 518 27.75 -23.12 -10.40
CA GLU A 518 29.06 -23.06 -9.72
C GLU A 518 29.87 -21.87 -10.27
N LEU A 519 30.71 -21.25 -9.44
CA LEU A 519 31.49 -20.07 -9.82
C LEU A 519 32.99 -20.39 -9.84
N LEU A 520 33.69 -19.84 -10.84
CA LEU A 520 35.14 -19.90 -10.98
C LEU A 520 35.71 -18.49 -10.97
N GLU A 521 36.69 -18.23 -10.11
CA GLU A 521 37.39 -16.95 -10.02
C GLU A 521 38.82 -17.11 -10.53
N PHE A 522 39.20 -16.35 -11.55
CA PHE A 522 40.54 -16.34 -12.15
C PHE A 522 41.31 -15.13 -11.66
N SER A 523 42.34 -15.33 -10.83
CA SER A 523 43.20 -14.23 -10.36
C SER A 523 44.20 -13.81 -11.45
N LEU A 524 44.23 -12.52 -11.78
CA LEU A 524 45.09 -11.92 -12.79
C LEU A 524 46.35 -11.29 -12.17
N PRO A 525 47.55 -11.64 -12.65
CA PRO A 525 48.78 -10.93 -12.33
C PRO A 525 48.76 -9.48 -12.84
N SER A 526 49.35 -8.54 -12.09
CA SER A 526 49.48 -7.13 -12.50
C SER A 526 50.22 -6.94 -13.83
N SER A 527 51.10 -7.87 -14.19
CA SER A 527 51.83 -7.90 -15.47
C SER A 527 50.97 -8.27 -16.69
N CYS A 528 49.80 -8.89 -16.52
CA CYS A 528 48.89 -9.16 -17.64
C CYS A 528 48.24 -7.88 -18.19
N ILE A 529 48.25 -6.78 -17.42
CA ILE A 529 47.69 -5.47 -17.78
C ILE A 529 48.57 -4.70 -18.77
N THR A 530 49.83 -5.08 -18.99
CA THR A 530 50.73 -4.35 -19.90
C THR A 530 50.86 -4.99 -21.29
N ARG A 531 50.43 -6.24 -21.48
CA ARG A 531 50.43 -6.89 -22.80
C ARG A 531 49.19 -6.49 -23.62
N ASP A 532 49.38 -6.29 -24.93
CA ASP A 532 48.38 -5.91 -25.95
C ASP A 532 47.17 -6.87 -26.09
N VAL A 533 47.08 -7.91 -25.26
CA VAL A 533 46.21 -9.08 -25.46
C VAL A 533 44.87 -9.01 -24.71
N LEU A 534 44.78 -8.26 -23.60
CA LEU A 534 43.49 -7.98 -22.96
C LEU A 534 42.85 -6.81 -23.71
N THR A 535 41.86 -7.14 -24.55
CA THR A 535 41.04 -6.14 -25.25
C THR A 535 40.47 -5.13 -24.24
N SER A 536 40.36 -3.88 -24.68
CA SER A 536 39.91 -2.75 -23.86
C SER A 536 38.60 -3.04 -23.12
N ALA A 537 37.68 -3.82 -23.71
CA ALA A 537 36.42 -4.23 -23.10
C ALA A 537 36.59 -4.99 -21.80
N LEU A 538 37.46 -6.01 -21.75
CA LEU A 538 37.73 -6.73 -20.52
C LEU A 538 38.42 -5.82 -19.49
N ARG A 539 39.31 -4.91 -19.91
CA ARG A 539 39.89 -3.92 -18.98
C ARG A 539 38.83 -2.97 -18.39
N CYS A 540 37.89 -2.49 -19.19
CA CYS A 540 36.74 -1.70 -18.70
C CYS A 540 35.94 -2.48 -17.66
N CYS A 541 35.75 -3.79 -17.86
CA CYS A 541 34.98 -4.64 -16.97
C CYS A 541 35.72 -5.07 -15.70
N ILE A 542 37.04 -5.29 -15.76
CA ILE A 542 37.84 -5.85 -14.65
C ILE A 542 38.25 -4.76 -13.63
N LEU A 543 38.22 -3.46 -13.99
CA LEU A 543 38.52 -2.34 -13.07
C LEU A 543 37.61 -2.27 -11.82
N ASN A 544 36.50 -3.01 -11.81
CA ASN A 544 35.58 -3.12 -10.68
C ASN A 544 36.13 -3.93 -9.48
N GLY A 545 37.18 -4.73 -9.64
CA GLY A 545 37.74 -5.57 -8.56
C GLY A 545 38.54 -4.85 -7.47
N LYS A 546 38.75 -3.52 -7.56
CA LYS A 546 39.53 -2.74 -6.59
C LYS A 546 38.74 -2.23 -5.37
N ARG A 547 37.43 -2.49 -5.29
CA ARG A 547 36.51 -1.66 -4.48
C ARG A 547 36.19 -2.13 -3.05
N ASP A 548 36.76 -3.22 -2.53
CA ASP A 548 36.44 -3.69 -1.15
C ASP A 548 37.42 -3.25 -0.05
N GLY A 549 38.22 -2.20 -0.27
CA GLY A 549 39.04 -1.68 0.83
C GLY A 549 39.91 -0.49 0.47
N THR A 550 39.31 0.68 0.30
CA THR A 550 39.88 2.01 0.65
C THR A 550 38.89 3.07 0.19
N LEU A 551 37.97 3.48 1.07
CA LEU A 551 37.42 4.83 1.00
C LEU A 551 38.59 5.78 1.32
N GLY A 552 39.13 6.44 0.30
CA GLY A 552 39.99 7.59 0.51
C GLY A 552 39.19 8.64 1.28
N GLU A 553 39.74 9.06 2.41
CA GLU A 553 39.20 10.04 3.34
C GLU A 553 38.68 11.30 2.61
N LEU A 554 37.36 11.44 2.46
CA LEU A 554 36.76 12.76 2.49
C LEU A 554 36.85 13.24 3.94
N GLN A 555 37.69 14.25 4.17
CA GLN A 555 37.94 14.85 5.48
C GLN A 555 36.65 15.20 6.23
N LYS A 556 36.36 14.49 7.34
CA LYS A 556 35.64 15.03 8.52
C LYS A 556 36.22 14.47 9.83
N PRO A 557 36.25 15.25 10.92
CA PRO A 557 37.11 14.99 12.08
C PRO A 557 36.47 14.09 13.17
N THR A 558 37.33 13.25 13.75
CA THR A 558 37.37 12.73 15.14
C THR A 558 36.23 11.87 15.74
N ARG A 559 36.65 10.63 16.09
CA ARG A 559 36.21 9.68 17.16
C ARG A 559 34.86 8.98 16.93
N ILE A 560 34.70 7.66 17.12
CA ILE A 560 35.02 6.81 18.29
C ILE A 560 35.27 5.33 17.84
N ARG A 561 36.13 4.61 18.58
CA ARG A 561 36.48 3.18 18.42
C ARG A 561 35.31 2.23 18.69
N GLY A 562 35.12 1.25 17.81
CA GLY A 562 34.39 0.00 18.06
C GLY A 562 35.16 -1.16 17.42
N THR A 563 35.38 -2.22 18.18
CA THR A 563 36.25 -3.36 17.89
C THR A 563 35.59 -4.40 17.00
N GLU A 564 36.06 -4.52 15.76
CA GLU A 564 35.94 -5.76 14.97
C GLU A 564 37.35 -6.24 14.61
N THR A 565 37.72 -7.41 15.10
CA THR A 565 38.94 -8.11 14.73
C THR A 565 38.75 -8.76 13.36
N LEU A 566 38.95 -7.99 12.29
CA LEU A 566 39.21 -8.52 10.95
C LEU A 566 40.71 -8.48 10.66
N ARG A 567 41.23 -9.63 10.22
CA ARG A 567 42.65 -9.88 9.94
C ARG A 567 43.24 -8.79 9.03
N ASN A 568 44.22 -8.05 9.56
CA ASN A 568 45.23 -7.37 8.77
C ASN A 568 46.06 -8.42 8.01
N GLY A 569 45.69 -8.67 6.75
CA GLY A 569 46.55 -9.30 5.76
C GLY A 569 46.79 -8.30 4.64
N ASN A 570 48.05 -7.95 4.40
CA ASN A 570 48.51 -7.18 3.25
C ASN A 570 48.11 -7.89 1.94
N ASN A 571 46.89 -7.69 1.45
CA ASN A 571 46.50 -8.08 0.11
C ASN A 571 46.47 -6.82 -0.76
N SER A 572 47.51 -6.63 -1.56
CA SER A 572 47.34 -5.88 -2.80
C SER A 572 46.20 -6.57 -3.58
N ALA A 573 45.05 -5.90 -3.72
CA ALA A 573 43.85 -6.47 -4.33
C ALA A 573 44.17 -6.98 -5.76
N ASN A 574 44.16 -8.30 -5.94
CA ASN A 574 44.36 -8.94 -7.23
C ASN A 574 43.07 -8.78 -8.07
N MET A 575 43.19 -8.37 -9.34
CA MET A 575 42.07 -8.38 -10.29
C MET A 575 41.58 -9.82 -10.50
N SER A 576 40.26 -10.02 -10.60
CA SER A 576 39.67 -11.34 -10.81
C SER A 576 38.64 -11.35 -11.95
N ILE A 577 38.64 -12.38 -12.79
CA ILE A 577 37.55 -12.66 -13.75
C ILE A 577 36.68 -13.79 -13.20
N TRP A 578 35.36 -13.65 -13.27
CA TRP A 578 34.41 -14.62 -12.77
C TRP A 578 33.69 -15.34 -13.92
N LEU A 579 33.77 -16.67 -13.95
CA LEU A 579 33.03 -17.53 -14.89
C LEU A 579 31.96 -18.34 -14.16
N MET A 580 30.86 -18.57 -14.87
CA MET A 580 29.70 -19.28 -14.34
C MET A 580 29.51 -20.64 -15.03
N LEU A 581 29.48 -21.71 -14.24
CA LEU A 581 29.17 -23.07 -14.68
C LEU A 581 27.70 -23.39 -14.40
N LYS A 582 26.84 -23.15 -15.40
CA LYS A 582 25.40 -23.42 -15.31
C LYS A 582 25.10 -24.89 -14.99
N PRO A 583 24.13 -25.20 -14.12
CA PRO A 583 23.78 -26.57 -13.75
C PRO A 583 23.22 -27.33 -14.97
N LYS A 584 23.37 -28.66 -14.97
CA LYS A 584 22.85 -29.56 -16.02
C LYS A 584 23.35 -29.25 -17.45
N THR A 585 24.45 -28.50 -17.61
CA THR A 585 25.04 -28.19 -18.93
C THR A 585 26.16 -29.13 -19.33
N LYS A 586 26.35 -29.32 -20.65
CA LYS A 586 27.47 -30.07 -21.23
C LYS A 586 28.83 -29.47 -20.81
N ALA A 587 28.92 -28.13 -20.80
CA ALA A 587 30.13 -27.40 -20.44
C ALA A 587 30.58 -27.69 -19.00
N LYS A 588 29.66 -27.66 -18.01
CA LYS A 588 29.98 -28.03 -16.62
C LYS A 588 30.53 -29.46 -16.51
N ARG A 589 29.87 -30.42 -17.17
CA ARG A 589 30.31 -31.83 -17.16
C ARG A 589 31.72 -31.97 -17.74
N LEU A 590 31.97 -31.41 -18.93
CA LEU A 590 33.27 -31.49 -19.59
C LEU A 590 34.37 -30.78 -18.80
N PHE A 591 34.06 -29.63 -18.18
CA PHE A 591 35.02 -28.92 -17.33
C PHE A 591 35.45 -29.79 -16.13
N LEU A 592 34.49 -30.42 -15.45
CA LEU A 592 34.77 -31.28 -14.29
C LEU A 592 35.50 -32.58 -14.67
N GLU A 593 35.24 -33.12 -15.85
CA GLU A 593 35.87 -34.35 -16.36
C GLU A 593 37.28 -34.12 -16.92
N GLN A 594 37.50 -33.02 -17.66
CA GLN A 594 38.69 -32.82 -18.49
C GLN A 594 39.66 -31.77 -17.91
N VAL A 595 39.14 -30.64 -17.40
CA VAL A 595 39.96 -29.49 -16.98
C VAL A 595 40.32 -29.58 -15.50
N ALA A 596 39.32 -29.79 -14.65
CA ALA A 596 39.47 -29.75 -13.20
C ALA A 596 40.53 -30.74 -12.67
N PRO A 597 40.68 -31.98 -13.18
CA PRO A 597 41.74 -32.89 -12.74
C PRO A 597 43.15 -32.38 -13.07
N VAL A 598 43.35 -31.83 -14.28
CA VAL A 598 44.63 -31.31 -14.75
C VAL A 598 45.05 -30.10 -13.92
N TRP A 599 44.16 -29.14 -13.72
CA TRP A 599 44.45 -27.93 -12.95
C TRP A 599 44.63 -28.21 -11.45
N ARG A 600 43.94 -29.22 -10.88
CA ARG A 600 44.19 -29.66 -9.50
C ARG A 600 45.57 -30.30 -9.36
N ALA A 601 45.98 -31.15 -10.31
CA ALA A 601 47.30 -31.79 -10.29
C ALA A 601 48.45 -30.76 -10.36
N LYS A 602 48.25 -29.66 -11.10
CA LYS A 602 49.20 -28.52 -11.15
C LYS A 602 49.09 -27.54 -9.98
N GLY A 603 48.14 -27.73 -9.06
CA GLY A 603 47.90 -26.81 -7.95
C GLY A 603 47.27 -25.45 -8.32
N LEU A 604 46.78 -25.31 -9.56
CA LEU A 604 46.14 -24.10 -10.08
C LEU A 604 44.67 -23.96 -9.62
N LEU A 605 43.92 -25.06 -9.51
CA LEU A 605 42.51 -25.06 -9.11
C LEU A 605 42.36 -25.45 -7.63
N ARG A 606 41.76 -24.56 -6.83
CA ARG A 606 41.47 -24.79 -5.40
C ARG A 606 39.99 -24.61 -5.12
N GLN A 607 39.43 -25.49 -4.30
CA GLN A 607 38.07 -25.29 -3.78
C GLN A 607 38.11 -24.23 -2.68
N SER A 608 37.17 -23.29 -2.71
CA SER A 608 37.02 -22.25 -1.69
C SER A 608 35.82 -22.57 -0.80
N ASP A 609 36.02 -22.47 0.52
CA ASP A 609 34.96 -22.58 1.52
C ASP A 609 34.42 -21.20 1.95
N CYS A 610 34.98 -20.13 1.39
CA CYS A 610 34.54 -18.75 1.63
C CYS A 610 33.34 -18.40 0.75
N LEU A 611 32.50 -17.45 1.18
CA LEU A 611 31.44 -16.90 0.36
C LEU A 611 32.04 -16.18 -0.87
N PRO A 612 31.49 -16.37 -2.08
CA PRO A 612 31.80 -15.53 -3.23
C PRO A 612 31.49 -14.06 -2.93
N ASN A 613 32.03 -13.13 -3.71
CA ASN A 613 31.67 -11.73 -3.55
C ASN A 613 30.17 -11.49 -3.86
N ARG A 614 29.62 -10.38 -3.35
CA ARG A 614 28.18 -10.06 -3.48
C ARG A 614 27.70 -10.05 -4.93
N GLN A 615 28.53 -9.54 -5.85
CA GLN A 615 28.19 -9.43 -7.26
C GLN A 615 28.06 -10.80 -7.94
N ALA A 616 28.96 -11.74 -7.63
CA ALA A 616 28.95 -13.09 -8.18
C ALA A 616 27.80 -13.92 -7.61
N MET A 617 27.49 -13.79 -6.30
CA MET A 617 26.31 -14.42 -5.71
C MET A 617 25.01 -13.91 -6.34
N ARG A 618 24.89 -12.60 -6.55
CA ARG A 618 23.74 -11.99 -7.22
C ARG A 618 23.62 -12.46 -8.68
N ALA A 619 24.75 -12.58 -9.38
CA ALA A 619 24.78 -13.12 -10.74
C ALA A 619 24.28 -14.57 -10.83
N ALA A 620 24.73 -15.42 -9.90
CA ALA A 620 24.28 -16.80 -9.81
C ALA A 620 22.76 -16.90 -9.56
N PHE A 621 22.24 -16.10 -8.62
CA PHE A 621 20.79 -16.02 -8.36
C PHE A 621 20.00 -15.63 -9.60
N ILE A 622 20.42 -14.57 -10.30
CA ILE A 622 19.74 -14.07 -11.51
C ILE A 622 19.73 -15.14 -12.60
N ALA A 623 20.86 -15.82 -12.83
CA ALA A 623 20.93 -16.90 -13.80
C ALA A 623 19.95 -18.05 -13.48
N THR A 624 19.80 -18.40 -12.21
CA THR A 624 18.81 -19.40 -11.76
C THR A 624 17.38 -18.92 -12.04
N VAL A 625 17.04 -17.66 -11.73
CA VAL A 625 15.71 -17.08 -12.00
C VAL A 625 15.40 -17.11 -13.50
N LEU A 626 16.32 -16.65 -14.34
CA LEU A 626 16.15 -16.64 -15.80
C LEU A 626 16.01 -18.05 -16.39
N SER A 627 16.73 -19.04 -15.84
CA SER A 627 16.61 -20.44 -16.28
C SER A 627 15.24 -21.04 -15.97
N ARG A 628 14.61 -20.65 -14.86
CA ARG A 628 13.25 -21.07 -14.50
C ARG A 628 12.21 -20.32 -15.34
N ASP A 629 12.44 -19.04 -15.57
CA ASP A 629 11.56 -18.18 -16.38
C ASP A 629 11.46 -18.70 -17.82
N THR A 630 12.60 -18.99 -18.46
CA THR A 630 12.64 -19.58 -19.81
C THR A 630 11.92 -20.92 -19.90
N GLN A 631 12.05 -21.78 -18.88
CA GLN A 631 11.30 -23.05 -18.82
C GLN A 631 9.79 -22.82 -18.71
N SER A 632 9.36 -21.84 -17.91
CA SER A 632 7.94 -21.45 -17.76
C SER A 632 7.36 -20.95 -19.08
N VAL A 633 8.04 -20.02 -19.75
CA VAL A 633 7.60 -19.47 -21.05
C VAL A 633 7.51 -20.58 -22.10
N LEU A 634 8.50 -21.49 -22.14
CA LEU A 634 8.46 -22.64 -23.05
C LEU A 634 7.32 -23.62 -22.73
N SER A 635 6.92 -23.78 -21.47
CA SER A 635 5.74 -24.58 -21.12
C SER A 635 4.42 -23.93 -21.53
N ASP A 636 4.31 -22.60 -21.37
CA ASP A 636 3.12 -21.85 -21.75
C ASP A 636 2.89 -21.87 -23.27
N LEU A 637 3.96 -21.76 -24.06
CA LEU A 637 3.91 -21.82 -25.53
C LEU A 637 3.54 -23.20 -26.08
N ARG A 638 3.83 -24.29 -25.35
CA ARG A 638 3.45 -25.66 -25.78
C ARG A 638 1.93 -25.90 -25.75
N GLY A 639 1.17 -25.03 -25.09
CA GLY A 639 -0.29 -25.12 -25.00
C GLY A 639 -1.08 -24.43 -26.12
N LEU A 640 -0.42 -23.65 -27.00
CA LEU A 640 -1.08 -22.81 -28.00
C LEU A 640 -0.91 -23.38 -29.41
N SER A 641 -2.01 -23.43 -30.20
CA SER A 641 -1.92 -23.78 -31.62
C SER A 641 -1.55 -22.54 -32.45
N PHE A 642 -0.72 -22.74 -33.48
CA PHE A 642 -0.22 -21.64 -34.33
C PHE A 642 -1.33 -20.83 -35.02
N SER A 643 -2.55 -21.37 -35.13
CA SER A 643 -3.73 -20.71 -35.72
C SER A 643 -4.55 -19.86 -34.74
N GLN A 644 -4.30 -19.96 -33.43
CA GLN A 644 -4.91 -19.09 -32.40
C GLN A 644 -4.14 -17.78 -32.19
N LEU A 645 -2.94 -17.65 -32.76
CA LEU A 645 -2.13 -16.43 -32.80
C LEU A 645 -2.60 -15.48 -33.91
N LYS A 646 -3.89 -15.14 -33.94
CA LYS A 646 -4.36 -14.04 -34.81
C LYS A 646 -3.92 -12.71 -34.19
N PHE A 647 -3.28 -11.90 -35.02
CA PHE A 647 -2.74 -10.57 -34.71
C PHE A 647 -3.87 -9.56 -34.45
N ASP A 648 -4.46 -9.59 -33.26
CA ASP A 648 -5.29 -8.50 -32.75
C ASP A 648 -4.50 -7.69 -31.72
N SER A 649 -4.65 -6.36 -31.77
CA SER A 649 -3.96 -5.37 -30.92
C SER A 649 -4.09 -5.59 -29.40
N ALA A 650 -5.03 -6.43 -28.97
CA ALA A 650 -5.24 -6.81 -27.57
C ALA A 650 -4.34 -7.98 -27.09
N THR A 651 -3.48 -8.54 -27.94
CA THR A 651 -2.57 -9.64 -27.59
C THR A 651 -1.09 -9.33 -27.83
N GLU A 652 -0.65 -8.11 -27.46
CA GLU A 652 0.77 -7.77 -27.40
C GLU A 652 1.56 -8.78 -26.54
N ALA A 653 0.97 -9.31 -25.45
CA ALA A 653 1.61 -10.29 -24.56
C ALA A 653 2.16 -11.56 -25.28
N GLY A 654 1.53 -11.99 -26.37
CA GLY A 654 1.98 -13.15 -27.15
C GLY A 654 3.21 -12.86 -28.03
N LEU A 655 3.24 -11.71 -28.69
CA LEU A 655 4.39 -11.25 -29.50
C LEU A 655 5.61 -10.93 -28.64
N TYR A 656 5.37 -10.37 -27.45
CA TYR A 656 6.41 -10.16 -26.45
C TYR A 656 7.10 -11.48 -26.11
N SER A 657 6.36 -12.57 -25.86
CA SER A 657 6.98 -13.85 -25.44
C SER A 657 7.99 -14.43 -26.45
N LEU A 658 7.74 -14.28 -27.76
CA LEU A 658 8.62 -14.83 -28.80
C LEU A 658 9.82 -13.92 -29.07
N ASN A 659 9.62 -12.59 -29.15
CA ASN A 659 10.74 -11.64 -29.24
C ASN A 659 11.61 -11.66 -27.98
N GLN A 660 11.00 -11.85 -26.81
CA GLN A 660 11.69 -11.99 -25.53
C GLN A 660 12.55 -13.25 -25.48
N LEU A 661 12.05 -14.40 -25.96
CA LEU A 661 12.87 -15.60 -26.15
C LEU A 661 13.99 -15.38 -27.17
N MET A 662 13.67 -14.72 -28.28
CA MET A 662 14.63 -14.41 -29.32
C MET A 662 15.71 -13.43 -28.86
N THR A 663 15.47 -12.57 -27.87
CA THR A 663 16.42 -11.57 -27.35
C THR A 663 16.95 -11.91 -25.95
N GLU A 664 16.59 -13.09 -25.43
CA GLU A 664 16.96 -13.59 -24.09
C GLU A 664 16.62 -12.62 -22.94
N GLN A 665 15.54 -11.84 -23.08
CA GLN A 665 15.14 -10.87 -22.06
C GLN A 665 14.34 -11.55 -20.92
N PRO A 666 14.47 -11.08 -19.66
CA PRO A 666 13.63 -11.55 -18.56
C PRO A 666 12.16 -11.23 -18.79
N SER A 667 11.26 -12.06 -18.23
CA SER A 667 9.85 -11.65 -18.11
C SER A 667 9.71 -10.51 -17.12
N ALA A 668 8.62 -9.75 -17.20
CA ALA A 668 8.31 -8.72 -16.20
C ALA A 668 8.33 -9.29 -14.78
N LYS A 669 7.77 -10.50 -14.60
CA LYS A 669 7.78 -11.22 -13.32
C LYS A 669 9.20 -11.56 -12.87
N ALA A 670 10.05 -12.07 -13.77
CA ALA A 670 11.45 -12.35 -13.45
C ALA A 670 12.20 -11.07 -13.07
N TRP A 671 12.01 -9.97 -13.80
CA TRP A 671 12.62 -8.68 -13.49
C TRP A 671 12.21 -8.18 -12.09
N LEU A 672 10.92 -8.25 -11.74
CA LEU A 672 10.42 -7.86 -10.42
C LEU A 672 11.02 -8.73 -9.30
N MET A 673 11.18 -10.04 -9.52
CA MET A 673 11.86 -10.92 -8.55
C MET A 673 13.35 -10.58 -8.39
N ILE A 674 14.02 -10.21 -9.48
CA ILE A 674 15.46 -9.83 -9.46
C ILE A 674 15.70 -8.53 -8.67
N HIS A 675 14.73 -7.62 -8.71
CA HIS A 675 14.81 -6.29 -8.09
C HIS A 675 13.94 -6.14 -6.83
N GLN A 676 13.45 -7.24 -6.25
CA GLN A 676 12.50 -7.23 -5.13
C GLN A 676 12.99 -6.40 -3.93
N SER A 677 14.29 -6.47 -3.62
CA SER A 677 14.90 -5.70 -2.53
C SER A 677 14.83 -4.18 -2.74
N GLU A 678 14.97 -3.74 -3.99
CA GLU A 678 14.91 -2.33 -4.38
C GLU A 678 13.46 -1.86 -4.51
N LEU A 679 12.55 -2.73 -4.97
CA LEU A 679 11.10 -2.47 -4.97
C LEU A 679 10.55 -2.24 -3.56
N ARG A 680 11.03 -2.99 -2.56
CA ARG A 680 10.68 -2.75 -1.15
C ARG A 680 11.12 -1.38 -0.64
N HIS A 681 12.23 -0.85 -1.17
CA HIS A 681 12.69 0.49 -0.84
C HIS A 681 11.77 1.53 -1.50
N ILE A 682 11.41 1.34 -2.77
CA ILE A 682 10.45 2.19 -3.50
C ILE A 682 9.11 2.26 -2.77
N GLU A 683 8.51 1.11 -2.43
CA GLU A 683 7.28 1.01 -1.65
C GLU A 683 7.37 1.78 -0.33
N ALA A 684 8.48 1.64 0.38
CA ALA A 684 8.69 2.31 1.66
C ALA A 684 8.83 3.83 1.52
N SER A 685 9.57 4.28 0.51
CA SER A 685 9.74 5.71 0.20
C SER A 685 8.39 6.37 -0.09
N TRP A 686 7.50 5.67 -0.80
CA TRP A 686 6.13 6.11 -1.07
C TRP A 686 5.26 6.18 0.17
N SER A 687 5.31 5.14 1.00
CA SER A 687 4.50 5.05 2.21
C SER A 687 4.83 6.15 3.23
N LEU A 688 6.10 6.58 3.27
CA LEU A 688 6.61 7.57 4.22
C LEU A 688 6.76 8.98 3.65
N ASP A 689 6.39 9.22 2.40
CA ASP A 689 6.53 10.53 1.73
C ASP A 689 5.67 11.64 2.37
N ASN A 690 4.59 11.26 3.06
CA ASN A 690 3.73 12.20 3.75
C ASN A 690 4.26 12.56 5.13
N SER A 691 4.20 13.86 5.48
CA SER A 691 4.54 14.30 6.82
C SER A 691 3.58 13.73 7.86
N VAL A 692 4.16 13.22 8.95
CA VAL A 692 3.40 12.57 10.03
C VAL A 692 3.20 13.57 11.17
N GLU A 693 1.97 14.05 11.34
CA GLU A 693 1.62 14.99 12.40
C GLU A 693 1.88 14.41 13.80
N GLY A 694 2.51 15.21 14.67
CA GLY A 694 2.76 14.86 16.08
C GLY A 694 4.02 14.02 16.34
N ILE A 695 4.87 13.79 15.32
CA ILE A 695 6.14 13.08 15.46
C ILE A 695 7.30 14.03 15.19
N SER A 696 8.19 14.14 16.18
CA SER A 696 9.33 15.06 16.14
C SER A 696 10.68 14.35 15.95
N SER A 697 10.74 13.05 16.18
CA SER A 697 11.97 12.26 16.12
C SER A 697 11.73 10.83 15.62
N ALA A 698 12.81 10.14 15.22
CA ALA A 698 12.75 8.74 14.82
C ALA A 698 12.36 7.83 16.01
N TYR A 699 12.75 8.23 17.23
CA TYR A 699 12.32 7.59 18.47
C TYR A 699 10.80 7.63 18.66
N ASP A 700 10.17 8.80 18.50
CA ASP A 700 8.72 8.96 18.65
C ASP A 700 7.97 8.08 17.64
N TYR A 701 8.49 8.04 16.42
CA TYR A 701 7.95 7.21 15.33
C TYR A 701 8.04 5.72 15.64
N ALA A 702 9.22 5.26 16.07
CA ALA A 702 9.47 3.88 16.46
C ALA A 702 8.52 3.42 17.57
N LEU A 703 8.34 4.23 18.61
CA LEU A 703 7.41 3.92 19.71
C LEU A 703 5.96 3.83 19.25
N CYS A 704 5.50 4.77 18.41
CA CYS A 704 4.14 4.73 17.86
C CYS A 704 3.89 3.49 16.98
N CYS A 705 4.94 2.84 16.49
CA CYS A 705 4.88 1.61 15.69
C CYS A 705 5.23 0.34 16.49
N GLY A 706 5.51 0.46 17.80
CA GLY A 706 5.86 -0.68 18.66
C GLY A 706 7.23 -1.29 18.34
N ILE A 707 8.18 -0.46 17.90
CA ILE A 707 9.58 -0.86 17.65
C ILE A 707 10.41 -0.55 18.89
N HIS A 708 11.23 -1.51 19.30
CA HIS A 708 12.11 -1.40 20.45
C HIS A 708 13.51 -1.91 20.07
N LEU A 709 14.56 -1.24 20.55
CA LEU A 709 15.94 -1.71 20.43
C LEU A 709 16.17 -2.95 21.31
N GLU A 710 16.95 -3.91 20.80
CA GLU A 710 17.33 -5.14 21.51
C GLU A 710 18.36 -4.89 22.62
N SER A 711 19.06 -3.75 22.58
CA SER A 711 20.08 -3.37 23.56
C SER A 711 19.70 -2.07 24.29
N SER A 712 19.61 -2.19 25.62
CA SER A 712 19.59 -1.13 26.64
C SER A 712 18.23 -0.62 27.17
N ASN A 713 18.21 -0.50 28.51
CA ASN A 713 17.18 0.16 29.31
C ASN A 713 17.28 1.71 29.24
N VAL A 714 18.04 2.27 28.27
CA VAL A 714 18.34 3.71 28.16
C VAL A 714 18.01 4.18 26.74
N PRO A 715 17.33 5.33 26.54
CA PRO A 715 17.11 5.87 25.22
C PRO A 715 18.44 6.20 24.53
N SER A 716 18.74 5.46 23.46
CA SER A 716 19.90 5.67 22.58
C SER A 716 19.77 6.98 21.78
N SER A 717 20.85 7.39 21.12
CA SER A 717 20.81 8.53 20.19
C SER A 717 19.74 8.33 19.11
N ASN A 718 19.18 9.43 18.59
CA ASN A 718 18.20 9.38 17.49
C ASN A 718 18.75 8.64 16.25
N ALA A 719 20.07 8.65 16.05
CA ALA A 719 20.75 7.90 14.99
C ALA A 719 20.57 6.38 15.13
N ALA A 720 20.65 5.82 16.35
CA ALA A 720 20.43 4.39 16.55
C ALA A 720 18.99 3.95 16.22
N TRP A 721 18.01 4.82 16.48
CA TRP A 721 16.61 4.58 16.08
C TRP A 721 16.39 4.71 14.58
N VAL A 722 17.07 5.65 13.93
CA VAL A 722 17.11 5.76 12.47
C VAL A 722 17.66 4.47 11.85
N ASP A 723 18.75 3.93 12.39
CA ASP A 723 19.36 2.69 11.93
C ASP A 723 18.44 1.48 12.17
N GLU A 724 17.75 1.41 13.32
CA GLU A 724 16.80 0.33 13.60
C GLU A 724 15.57 0.40 12.69
N ILE A 725 14.98 1.59 12.48
CA ILE A 725 13.86 1.77 11.54
C ILE A 725 14.31 1.39 10.13
N ARG A 726 15.49 1.86 9.70
CA ARG A 726 16.07 1.50 8.41
C ARG A 726 16.25 -0.03 8.32
N SER A 727 16.76 -0.67 9.36
CA SER A 727 16.96 -2.12 9.44
C SER A 727 15.64 -2.88 9.37
N VAL A 728 14.59 -2.46 10.07
CA VAL A 728 13.28 -3.13 10.04
C VAL A 728 12.59 -2.94 8.69
N ILE A 729 12.64 -1.75 8.11
CA ILE A 729 12.09 -1.48 6.78
C ILE A 729 12.88 -2.30 5.77
N LEU A 730 14.19 -2.12 5.68
CA LEU A 730 15.03 -2.71 4.65
C LEU A 730 15.51 -4.13 4.98
N ARG A 731 14.99 -4.78 6.04
CA ARG A 731 15.41 -6.13 6.46
C ARG A 731 15.18 -7.09 5.30
N ASN A 732 16.26 -7.37 4.60
CA ASN A 732 16.32 -8.30 3.49
C ASN A 732 16.27 -9.70 4.08
N SER A 733 15.09 -10.32 4.08
CA SER A 733 15.00 -11.78 4.16
C SER A 733 15.89 -12.40 3.06
N GLU A 734 15.92 -11.79 1.87
CA GLU A 734 16.65 -12.26 0.69
C GLU A 734 18.18 -12.21 0.79
N ASP A 735 18.83 -11.21 1.39
CA ASP A 735 20.31 -11.22 1.51
C ASP A 735 20.76 -12.29 2.52
N LYS A 736 19.94 -12.55 3.55
CA LYS A 736 20.12 -13.72 4.41
C LYS A 736 19.85 -15.01 3.64
N ASP A 737 18.76 -15.09 2.88
CA ASP A 737 18.40 -16.29 2.11
C ASP A 737 19.44 -16.60 1.00
N ILE A 738 19.93 -15.61 0.26
CA ILE A 738 20.99 -15.75 -0.76
C ILE A 738 22.29 -16.21 -0.11
N SER A 739 22.67 -15.67 1.06
CA SER A 739 23.86 -16.11 1.80
C SER A 739 23.68 -17.51 2.42
N LEU A 740 22.46 -17.86 2.85
CA LEU A 740 22.09 -19.18 3.38
C LEU A 740 22.13 -20.26 2.28
N LEU A 741 21.90 -19.91 1.00
CA LEU A 741 22.02 -20.83 -0.14
C LEU A 741 23.47 -21.29 -0.41
N TRP A 742 24.47 -20.58 0.14
CA TRP A 742 25.89 -20.89 -0.04
C TRP A 742 26.56 -21.43 1.23
N THR A 743 25.86 -21.46 2.37
CA THR A 743 26.43 -21.92 3.66
C THR A 743 25.68 -23.12 4.23
N HIS A 744 26.39 -24.20 4.55
CA HIS A 744 25.83 -25.37 5.25
C HIS A 744 25.49 -25.11 6.74
N SER A 745 25.78 -23.92 7.24
CA SER A 745 25.61 -23.53 8.63
C SER A 745 24.43 -22.56 8.75
N ALA A 746 23.22 -23.12 8.73
CA ALA A 746 22.15 -22.54 9.53
C ALA A 746 22.70 -22.41 10.96
N THR A 747 22.70 -21.20 11.50
CA THR A 747 23.03 -20.92 12.88
C THR A 747 22.06 -21.65 13.81
N ASN A 748 22.34 -22.92 14.08
CA ASN A 748 21.96 -23.65 15.30
C ASN A 748 23.09 -23.49 16.33
N ASN A 749 23.62 -22.27 16.46
CA ASN A 749 24.27 -21.87 17.70
C ASN A 749 23.24 -21.03 18.46
N GLU A 750 22.23 -21.71 19.00
CA GLU A 750 21.76 -21.34 20.32
C GLU A 750 23.00 -21.34 21.20
N SER A 751 23.41 -20.14 21.61
CA SER A 751 24.44 -19.97 22.62
C SER A 751 24.08 -20.84 23.82
N SER A 752 24.85 -21.89 24.04
CA SER A 752 24.87 -22.64 25.29
C SER A 752 25.04 -21.67 26.46
N PRO A 753 24.17 -21.68 27.50
CA PRO A 753 24.39 -20.86 28.67
C PRO A 753 25.38 -21.58 29.57
N THR A 754 26.68 -21.43 29.30
CA THR A 754 27.69 -21.63 30.36
C THR A 754 27.84 -20.32 31.12
N GLY A 755 26.77 -19.94 31.79
CA GLY A 755 26.73 -18.87 32.79
C GLY A 755 26.72 -19.53 34.17
N THR A 756 27.83 -19.38 34.89
CA THR A 756 27.95 -19.52 36.34
C THR A 756 26.66 -19.11 37.08
N GLN A 757 26.28 -19.87 38.10
CA GLN A 757 25.03 -19.73 38.90
C GLN A 757 24.71 -18.29 39.38
N ASP A 758 25.68 -17.37 39.38
CA ASP A 758 25.48 -15.94 39.69
C ASP A 758 24.79 -15.12 38.58
N ASN A 759 24.74 -15.59 37.32
CA ASN A 759 24.04 -14.89 36.22
C ASN A 759 22.53 -15.15 36.20
N ILE A 760 22.07 -16.30 36.68
CA ILE A 760 20.65 -16.69 36.69
C ILE A 760 19.85 -15.77 37.63
N CYS A 761 20.48 -15.32 38.73
CA CYS A 761 19.86 -14.37 39.65
C CYS A 761 19.83 -12.91 39.13
N ARG A 762 20.65 -12.58 38.11
CA ARG A 762 20.64 -11.25 37.45
C ARG A 762 19.67 -11.19 36.27
N GLU A 763 19.51 -12.27 35.51
CA GLU A 763 18.56 -12.37 34.38
C GLU A 763 17.08 -12.34 34.80
N MET A 764 16.74 -12.75 36.03
CA MET A 764 15.36 -12.66 36.53
C MET A 764 14.88 -11.23 36.78
N ARG A 765 15.77 -10.23 36.83
CA ARG A 765 15.40 -8.82 37.12
C ARG A 765 15.01 -7.97 35.90
N THR A 766 14.94 -8.53 34.68
CA THR A 766 14.65 -7.73 33.47
C THR A 766 13.82 -8.48 32.42
N LYS A 767 12.75 -9.19 32.79
CA LYS A 767 11.74 -9.61 31.81
C LYS A 767 10.79 -8.44 31.54
N PRO A 768 10.37 -8.17 30.28
CA PRO A 768 9.38 -7.14 30.00
C PRO A 768 7.97 -7.60 30.41
N LEU A 769 7.09 -6.64 30.74
CA LEU A 769 5.66 -6.83 30.87
C LEU A 769 5.06 -7.04 29.47
N HIS A 770 4.69 -8.28 29.16
CA HIS A 770 3.96 -8.61 27.95
C HIS A 770 2.47 -8.30 28.10
N LEU A 771 1.94 -7.51 27.17
CA LEU A 771 0.53 -7.12 27.08
C LEU A 771 -0.18 -7.91 25.97
N THR A 772 -1.28 -8.56 26.31
CA THR A 772 -2.29 -9.03 25.35
C THR A 772 -3.35 -7.95 25.20
N VAL A 773 -3.47 -7.38 24.00
CA VAL A 773 -4.43 -6.31 23.69
C VAL A 773 -5.66 -6.92 23.05
N VAL A 774 -6.82 -6.75 23.69
CA VAL A 774 -8.11 -7.21 23.17
C VAL A 774 -8.92 -5.99 22.72
N CYS A 775 -9.07 -5.84 21.41
CA CYS A 775 -9.87 -4.79 20.78
C CYS A 775 -11.07 -5.37 20.02
N GLY A 776 -11.85 -4.51 19.37
CA GLY A 776 -13.07 -4.90 18.67
C GLY A 776 -14.13 -3.80 18.70
N THR A 777 -15.16 -3.94 17.88
CA THR A 777 -16.27 -2.97 17.78
C THR A 777 -17.23 -3.07 18.96
N VAL A 778 -18.16 -2.11 19.04
CA VAL A 778 -19.22 -2.11 20.05
C VAL A 778 -20.08 -3.37 19.89
N GLY A 779 -20.28 -4.13 20.97
CA GLY A 779 -21.06 -5.36 20.95
C GLY A 779 -20.32 -6.60 20.46
N SER A 780 -19.00 -6.52 20.26
CA SER A 780 -18.13 -7.64 19.89
C SER A 780 -17.84 -8.64 21.02
N ARG A 781 -18.35 -8.41 22.24
CA ARG A 781 -18.18 -9.32 23.41
C ARG A 781 -16.73 -9.56 23.84
N LYS A 782 -15.83 -8.63 23.51
CA LYS A 782 -14.43 -8.61 23.95
C LYS A 782 -14.27 -8.69 25.47
N ASP A 783 -15.23 -8.18 26.24
CA ASP A 783 -15.31 -8.30 27.69
C ASP A 783 -15.45 -9.76 28.15
N GLY A 784 -16.28 -10.55 27.45
CA GLY A 784 -16.44 -11.99 27.70
C GLY A 784 -15.15 -12.77 27.45
N VAL A 785 -14.42 -12.42 26.37
CA VAL A 785 -13.13 -13.03 26.03
C VAL A 785 -12.11 -12.78 27.14
N VAL A 786 -11.95 -11.53 27.59
CA VAL A 786 -11.01 -11.19 28.67
C VAL A 786 -11.33 -11.95 29.94
N LYS A 787 -12.61 -11.96 30.36
CA LYS A 787 -13.05 -12.67 31.56
C LYS A 787 -12.73 -14.17 31.47
N ASN A 788 -13.05 -14.80 30.34
CA ASN A 788 -12.84 -16.22 30.12
C ASN A 788 -11.34 -16.60 30.08
N VAL A 789 -10.48 -15.79 29.45
CA VAL A 789 -9.03 -16.02 29.39
C VAL A 789 -8.40 -15.93 30.78
N VAL A 790 -8.73 -14.87 31.54
CA VAL A 790 -8.27 -14.72 32.93
C VAL A 790 -8.78 -15.89 33.77
N ASP A 791 -10.01 -16.34 33.50
CA ASP A 791 -10.59 -17.45 34.24
C ASP A 791 -9.94 -18.81 33.98
N LEU A 792 -9.47 -19.03 32.74
CA LEU A 792 -8.82 -20.27 32.33
C LEU A 792 -7.37 -20.42 32.81
N VAL A 793 -6.66 -19.30 32.97
CA VAL A 793 -5.21 -19.24 33.27
C VAL A 793 -4.98 -18.56 34.61
N LYS A 794 -5.52 -19.14 35.70
CA LYS A 794 -5.37 -18.61 37.07
C LYS A 794 -4.19 -19.17 37.85
N GLU A 795 -3.79 -20.41 37.57
CA GLU A 795 -2.90 -21.18 38.45
C GLU A 795 -1.42 -20.78 38.31
N ASP A 796 -0.97 -20.41 37.10
CA ASP A 796 0.45 -20.15 36.81
C ASP A 796 0.77 -18.71 36.37
N THR A 797 -0.24 -17.84 36.26
CA THR A 797 -0.10 -16.46 35.74
C THR A 797 -0.80 -15.44 36.63
N HIS A 798 -0.05 -14.41 37.03
CA HIS A 798 -0.60 -13.22 37.68
C HIS A 798 -1.00 -12.19 36.60
N TRP A 799 -2.30 -11.91 36.50
CA TRP A 799 -2.87 -10.99 35.52
C TRP A 799 -3.00 -9.58 36.07
N ILE A 800 -2.31 -8.63 35.43
CA ILE A 800 -2.57 -7.19 35.58
C ILE A 800 -3.68 -6.82 34.57
N GLN A 801 -4.90 -6.63 35.06
CA GLN A 801 -6.06 -6.32 34.21
C GLN A 801 -6.17 -4.81 33.98
N ILE A 802 -6.06 -4.38 32.73
CA ILE A 802 -6.09 -2.96 32.35
C ILE A 802 -7.44 -2.68 31.68
N LEU A 803 -8.35 -2.04 32.44
CA LEU A 803 -9.75 -1.83 32.06
C LEU A 803 -10.10 -0.32 31.99
N PRO A 804 -9.59 0.40 30.97
CA PRO A 804 -9.93 1.82 30.78
C PRO A 804 -11.42 1.99 30.42
N ALA A 805 -12.06 3.01 30.98
CA ALA A 805 -13.48 3.31 30.71
C ALA A 805 -13.66 3.99 29.35
N THR A 806 -12.76 4.92 28.99
CA THR A 806 -12.80 5.67 27.73
C THR A 806 -11.47 5.61 26.98
N PRO A 807 -11.45 5.89 25.66
CA PRO A 807 -10.23 5.99 24.88
C PRO A 807 -9.15 6.92 25.46
N SER A 808 -9.56 8.00 26.14
CA SER A 808 -8.64 8.93 26.81
C SER A 808 -7.97 8.34 28.05
N ASP A 809 -8.62 7.38 28.72
CA ASP A 809 -8.13 6.79 29.97
C ASP A 809 -7.10 5.68 29.74
N VAL A 810 -6.86 5.28 28.48
CA VAL A 810 -5.89 4.23 28.14
C VAL A 810 -4.49 4.58 28.67
N SER A 811 -4.08 5.85 28.57
CA SER A 811 -2.76 6.30 29.03
C SER A 811 -2.62 6.21 30.56
N SER A 812 -3.61 6.67 31.33
CA SER A 812 -3.58 6.61 32.79
C SER A 812 -3.74 5.19 33.33
N ALA A 813 -4.54 4.35 32.67
CA ALA A 813 -4.68 2.93 33.01
C ALA A 813 -3.37 2.17 32.79
N LEU A 814 -2.67 2.41 31.68
CA LEU A 814 -1.35 1.84 31.42
C LEU A 814 -0.31 2.33 32.43
N GLU A 815 -0.32 3.62 32.79
CA GLU A 815 0.57 4.15 33.83
C GLU A 815 0.40 3.42 35.16
N THR A 816 -0.85 3.17 35.56
CA THR A 816 -1.17 2.44 36.80
C THR A 816 -0.68 1.00 36.75
N ALA A 817 -0.91 0.31 35.62
CA ALA A 817 -0.48 -1.06 35.42
C ALA A 817 1.04 -1.22 35.43
N VAL A 818 1.77 -0.25 34.86
CA VAL A 818 3.24 -0.25 34.85
C VAL A 818 3.81 -0.01 36.25
N LYS A 819 3.20 0.86 37.05
CA LYS A 819 3.58 1.06 38.47
C LYS A 819 3.30 -0.17 39.32
N GLU A 820 2.17 -0.82 39.10
CA GLU A 820 1.83 -2.10 39.74
C GLU A 820 2.86 -3.18 39.38
N TYR A 821 3.23 -3.28 38.11
CA TYR A 821 4.26 -4.19 37.64
C TYR A 821 5.62 -3.97 38.31
N ASP A 822 6.07 -2.71 38.41
CA ASP A 822 7.32 -2.34 39.09
C ASP A 822 7.30 -2.70 40.59
N SER A 823 6.16 -2.50 41.26
CA SER A 823 5.96 -2.92 42.64
C SER A 823 6.02 -4.44 42.80
N LEU A 824 5.43 -5.20 41.87
CA LEU A 824 5.44 -6.66 41.89
C LEU A 824 6.83 -7.24 41.64
N LEU A 825 7.59 -6.65 40.71
CA LEU A 825 9.00 -6.99 40.48
C LEU A 825 9.84 -6.78 41.74
N SER A 826 9.55 -5.72 42.50
CA SER A 826 10.25 -5.40 43.75
C SER A 826 9.85 -6.29 44.93
N SER A 827 8.63 -6.83 44.94
CA SER A 827 8.06 -7.61 46.05
C SER A 827 8.24 -9.13 45.91
N ASN A 828 8.45 -9.67 44.72
CA ASN A 828 8.48 -11.12 44.50
C ASN A 828 9.83 -11.76 44.87
N ALA A 829 9.89 -12.32 46.08
CA ALA A 829 10.98 -13.20 46.54
C ALA A 829 10.80 -14.68 46.11
N GLU A 830 9.68 -15.06 45.48
CA GLU A 830 9.38 -16.42 45.04
C GLU A 830 9.23 -16.52 43.51
N ALA A 831 10.25 -17.08 42.86
CA ALA A 831 10.48 -17.06 41.41
C ALA A 831 9.59 -17.98 40.54
N ARG A 832 8.29 -18.18 40.85
CA ARG A 832 7.44 -19.18 40.14
C ARG A 832 6.24 -18.67 39.34
N VAL A 833 5.71 -17.47 39.58
CA VAL A 833 4.48 -16.99 38.90
C VAL A 833 4.81 -16.02 37.76
N ARG A 834 4.31 -16.29 36.55
CA ARG A 834 4.51 -15.41 35.37
C ARG A 834 3.59 -14.19 35.50
N ILE A 835 4.11 -12.97 35.36
CA ILE A 835 3.29 -11.75 35.36
C ILE A 835 2.96 -11.36 33.92
N ARG A 836 1.68 -11.13 33.61
CA ARG A 836 1.21 -10.69 32.29
C ARG A 836 0.15 -9.60 32.41
N GLY A 837 0.11 -8.70 31.44
CA GLY A 837 -0.96 -7.70 31.33
C GLY A 837 -1.99 -8.11 30.29
N ILE A 838 -3.26 -7.87 30.57
CA ILE A 838 -4.35 -7.97 29.59
C ILE A 838 -5.09 -6.64 29.52
N LEU A 839 -5.15 -6.05 28.33
CA LEU A 839 -5.74 -4.74 28.12
C LEU A 839 -7.02 -4.84 27.30
N LEU A 840 -8.13 -4.42 27.87
CA LEU A 840 -9.43 -4.34 27.20
C LEU A 840 -9.61 -2.95 26.59
N CYS A 841 -9.49 -2.83 25.26
CA CYS A 841 -9.65 -1.55 24.59
C CYS A 841 -11.11 -1.06 24.65
N PRO A 842 -11.38 0.21 25.03
CA PRO A 842 -12.72 0.77 25.07
C PRO A 842 -13.18 1.22 23.68
N GLY A 843 -14.48 1.20 23.42
CA GLY A 843 -15.05 1.68 22.14
C GLY A 843 -14.44 0.96 20.93
N THR A 844 -13.96 1.72 19.95
CA THR A 844 -13.25 1.24 18.74
C THR A 844 -11.73 1.42 18.82
N CYS A 845 -11.17 1.55 20.04
CA CYS A 845 -9.72 1.63 20.22
C CYS A 845 -9.03 0.34 19.81
N GLY A 846 -7.86 0.47 19.17
CA GLY A 846 -7.01 -0.65 18.75
C GLY A 846 -5.57 -0.50 19.21
N ALA A 847 -4.67 -1.33 18.68
CA ALA A 847 -3.24 -1.30 19.00
C ALA A 847 -2.59 0.07 18.74
N ARG A 848 -3.06 0.81 17.72
CA ARG A 848 -2.61 2.16 17.42
C ARG A 848 -2.79 3.11 18.61
N ASP A 849 -3.95 3.07 19.26
CA ASP A 849 -4.25 3.96 20.38
C ASP A 849 -3.46 3.56 21.64
N VAL A 850 -3.24 2.26 21.81
CA VAL A 850 -2.37 1.71 22.87
C VAL A 850 -0.93 2.14 22.67
N LEU A 851 -0.37 2.04 21.46
CA LEU A 851 0.99 2.48 21.16
C LEU A 851 1.16 3.99 21.28
N LYS A 852 0.16 4.78 20.88
CA LYS A 852 0.12 6.23 21.16
C LYS A 852 0.11 6.51 22.66
N ALA A 853 -0.59 5.71 23.46
CA ALA A 853 -0.57 5.83 24.91
C ALA A 853 0.80 5.45 25.50
N VAL A 854 1.46 4.41 25.01
CA VAL A 854 2.85 4.05 25.37
C VAL A 854 3.81 5.19 25.02
N HIS A 855 3.66 5.82 23.85
CA HIS A 855 4.44 6.98 23.47
C HIS A 855 4.24 8.16 24.45
N ARG A 856 3.00 8.45 24.88
CA ARG A 856 2.74 9.49 25.90
C ARG A 856 3.39 9.19 27.26
N LEU A 857 3.48 7.92 27.66
CA LEU A 857 4.20 7.52 28.88
C LEU A 857 5.69 7.85 28.80
N SER A 858 6.26 7.86 27.59
CA SER A 858 7.67 8.21 27.38
C SER A 858 7.96 9.70 27.55
N SER A 859 6.94 10.54 27.39
CA SER A 859 7.03 11.99 27.61
C SER A 859 6.97 12.38 29.09
N ASN A 860 6.46 11.51 29.97
CA ASN A 860 6.34 11.77 31.40
C ASN A 860 7.61 11.32 32.15
N GLU A 861 8.29 12.26 32.83
CA GLU A 861 9.58 12.02 33.51
C GLU A 861 9.52 10.88 34.54
N SER A 862 8.39 10.72 35.23
CA SER A 862 8.22 9.71 36.27
C SER A 862 8.12 8.27 35.73
N THR A 863 7.67 8.10 34.49
CA THR A 863 7.41 6.79 33.86
C THR A 863 8.35 6.48 32.70
N LYS A 864 9.16 7.46 32.26
CA LYS A 864 10.03 7.35 31.10
C LYS A 864 10.97 6.14 31.12
N GLN A 865 11.49 5.78 32.30
CA GLN A 865 12.38 4.63 32.46
C GLN A 865 11.64 3.28 32.34
N LEU A 866 10.34 3.25 32.63
CA LEU A 866 9.51 2.04 32.65
C LEU A 866 8.88 1.72 31.29
N VAL A 867 8.91 2.65 30.33
CA VAL A 867 8.37 2.43 28.97
C VAL A 867 9.06 1.26 28.27
N HIS A 868 10.36 1.09 28.48
CA HIS A 868 11.14 -0.01 27.90
C HIS A 868 10.74 -1.39 28.45
N CYS A 869 10.04 -1.43 29.59
CA CYS A 869 9.51 -2.66 30.17
C CYS A 869 8.21 -3.10 29.52
N VAL A 870 7.49 -2.25 28.78
CA VAL A 870 6.20 -2.60 28.17
C VAL A 870 6.42 -3.17 26.77
N ARG A 871 5.94 -4.40 26.53
CA ARG A 871 5.92 -5.01 25.19
C ARG A 871 4.54 -5.55 24.86
N ILE A 872 4.04 -5.27 23.66
CA ILE A 872 2.82 -5.88 23.16
C ILE A 872 3.19 -7.24 22.58
N GLY A 873 2.60 -8.31 23.13
CA GLY A 873 2.84 -9.67 22.69
C GLY A 873 1.90 -10.09 21.57
N CYS A 874 0.60 -9.90 21.80
CA CYS A 874 -0.46 -10.27 20.86
C CYS A 874 -1.57 -9.22 20.87
N VAL A 875 -2.11 -8.92 19.68
CA VAL A 875 -3.29 -8.08 19.50
C VAL A 875 -4.37 -8.90 18.83
N VAL A 876 -5.57 -8.89 19.39
CA VAL A 876 -6.73 -9.57 18.82
C VAL A 876 -7.91 -8.64 18.64
N THR A 877 -8.55 -8.73 17.48
CA THR A 877 -9.73 -7.94 17.15
C THR A 877 -10.98 -8.83 17.20
N CYS A 878 -11.85 -8.59 18.18
CA CYS A 878 -13.13 -9.27 18.30
C CYS A 878 -14.15 -8.67 17.32
N VAL A 879 -14.78 -9.52 16.51
CA VAL A 879 -15.77 -9.14 15.50
C VAL A 879 -16.99 -10.06 15.60
N ASP A 880 -18.18 -9.47 15.76
CA ASP A 880 -19.45 -10.15 15.48
C ASP A 880 -19.85 -9.78 14.05
N THR A 881 -19.91 -10.77 13.15
CA THR A 881 -20.19 -10.55 11.72
C THR A 881 -21.55 -9.87 11.49
N ARG A 882 -22.47 -9.93 12.45
CA ARG A 882 -23.77 -9.25 12.38
C ARG A 882 -23.70 -7.74 12.61
N ALA A 883 -22.63 -7.23 13.23
CA ALA A 883 -22.42 -5.81 13.58
C ALA A 883 -21.36 -5.10 12.72
N VAL A 884 -20.99 -5.64 11.56
CA VAL A 884 -19.93 -5.04 10.72
C VAL A 884 -20.41 -3.77 10.00
N PHE A 885 -21.71 -3.66 9.71
CA PHE A 885 -22.28 -2.56 8.92
C PHE A 885 -23.19 -1.62 9.70
N MET A 886 -23.25 -0.38 9.21
CA MET A 886 -24.08 0.74 9.65
C MET A 886 -24.76 1.39 8.44
N ASP A 887 -25.58 2.43 8.69
CA ASP A 887 -26.21 3.27 7.65
C ASP A 887 -26.99 2.48 6.58
N GLY A 888 -27.83 1.55 7.00
CA GLY A 888 -28.61 0.74 6.05
C GLY A 888 -27.76 -0.27 5.27
N GLY A 889 -26.59 -0.67 5.77
CA GLY A 889 -25.69 -1.62 5.10
C GLY A 889 -24.65 -0.96 4.19
N ARG A 890 -24.59 0.38 4.14
CA ARG A 890 -23.78 1.15 3.17
C ARG A 890 -22.40 1.54 3.66
N MET A 891 -22.16 1.41 4.96
CA MET A 891 -20.92 1.85 5.62
C MET A 891 -20.48 0.80 6.62
N THR A 892 -19.19 0.50 6.68
CA THR A 892 -18.62 -0.33 7.75
C THR A 892 -18.54 0.46 9.05
N VAL A 893 -18.53 -0.22 10.20
CA VAL A 893 -18.35 0.46 11.50
C VAL A 893 -17.03 1.22 11.50
N PRO A 894 -17.02 2.54 11.79
CA PRO A 894 -15.79 3.33 11.76
C PRO A 894 -14.70 2.78 12.68
N GLY A 895 -13.46 2.71 12.20
CA GLY A 895 -12.33 2.17 12.94
C GLY A 895 -12.13 0.65 12.80
N LEU A 896 -13.13 -0.10 12.32
CA LEU A 896 -13.01 -1.56 12.19
C LEU A 896 -11.94 -1.96 11.18
N LEU A 897 -11.98 -1.40 9.97
CA LEU A 897 -11.06 -1.78 8.90
C LEU A 897 -9.62 -1.36 9.23
N GLU A 898 -9.47 -0.20 9.87
CA GLU A 898 -8.18 0.28 10.36
C GLU A 898 -7.59 -0.65 11.44
N MET A 899 -8.43 -1.20 12.34
CA MET A 899 -7.98 -2.20 13.32
C MET A 899 -7.55 -3.52 12.66
N LEU A 900 -8.08 -3.86 11.49
CA LEU A 900 -7.77 -5.09 10.76
C LEU A 900 -6.58 -4.95 9.79
N SER A 901 -6.06 -3.74 9.62
CA SER A 901 -4.93 -3.48 8.73
C SER A 901 -3.67 -4.28 9.09
N GLU A 902 -2.85 -4.59 8.09
CA GLU A 902 -1.67 -5.44 8.26
C GLU A 902 -0.70 -4.86 9.28
N GLY A 903 -0.29 -5.69 10.25
CA GLY A 903 0.61 -5.29 11.33
C GLY A 903 -0.10 -4.80 12.60
N TRP A 904 -1.36 -4.38 12.54
CA TRP A 904 -2.08 -3.78 13.68
C TRP A 904 -2.91 -4.76 14.49
N THR A 905 -3.23 -5.92 13.93
CA THR A 905 -3.85 -7.05 14.64
C THR A 905 -3.19 -8.36 14.20
N ASN A 906 -3.18 -9.35 15.08
CA ASN A 906 -2.64 -10.68 14.81
C ASN A 906 -3.73 -11.67 14.37
N TYR A 907 -4.90 -11.59 15.00
CA TYR A 907 -6.00 -12.54 14.81
C TYR A 907 -7.36 -11.84 14.85
N ILE A 908 -8.28 -12.33 14.03
CA ILE A 908 -9.70 -11.97 14.11
C ILE A 908 -10.40 -13.01 14.98
N LEU A 909 -11.00 -12.59 16.09
CA LEU A 909 -11.83 -13.45 16.90
C LEU A 909 -13.29 -13.29 16.49
N SER A 910 -13.85 -14.34 15.90
CA SER A 910 -15.26 -14.39 15.50
C SER A 910 -16.13 -14.69 16.72
N THR A 911 -16.73 -13.65 17.31
CA THR A 911 -17.52 -13.73 18.54
C THR A 911 -19.02 -13.89 18.33
N GLY A 912 -19.44 -13.89 17.06
CA GLY A 912 -20.79 -14.24 16.64
C GLY A 912 -21.16 -15.70 16.94
N PRO A 913 -22.39 -16.11 16.60
CA PRO A 913 -22.80 -17.51 16.72
C PRO A 913 -21.93 -18.40 15.82
N PRO A 914 -21.79 -19.70 16.15
CA PRO A 914 -21.09 -20.64 15.29
C PRO A 914 -21.76 -20.72 13.91
N LYS A 915 -21.00 -21.08 12.86
CA LYS A 915 -21.51 -21.15 11.47
C LYS A 915 -22.80 -21.96 11.31
N SER A 916 -23.00 -23.01 12.13
CA SER A 916 -24.24 -23.81 12.13
C SER A 916 -25.48 -23.06 12.62
N GLN A 917 -25.33 -21.97 13.39
CA GLN A 917 -26.40 -21.15 13.96
C GLN A 917 -26.38 -19.72 13.38
N GLN A 918 -25.58 -19.47 12.35
CA GLN A 918 -25.44 -18.15 11.74
C GLN A 918 -26.65 -17.83 10.88
N VAL A 919 -27.13 -16.59 10.97
CA VAL A 919 -28.24 -16.09 10.15
C VAL A 919 -27.73 -15.79 8.75
N ALA A 920 -28.53 -16.00 7.70
CA ALA A 920 -28.10 -15.78 6.30
C ALA A 920 -27.67 -14.34 5.98
N ALA A 921 -28.23 -13.35 6.68
CA ALA A 921 -27.95 -11.93 6.45
C ALA A 921 -27.97 -11.11 7.76
N THR A 922 -27.33 -9.95 7.72
CA THR A 922 -27.34 -8.96 8.81
C THR A 922 -28.73 -8.32 8.93
N LYS A 923 -28.99 -7.57 10.00
CA LYS A 923 -30.26 -6.84 10.16
C LYS A 923 -30.51 -5.78 9.07
N PHE A 924 -29.47 -5.33 8.39
CA PHE A 924 -29.58 -4.42 7.24
C PHE A 924 -29.71 -5.16 5.89
N GLY A 925 -29.76 -6.49 5.89
CA GLY A 925 -29.96 -7.30 4.69
C GLY A 925 -28.69 -7.68 3.93
N VAL A 926 -27.50 -7.32 4.42
CA VAL A 926 -26.21 -7.74 3.82
C VAL A 926 -25.96 -9.22 4.10
N LYS A 927 -25.64 -10.03 3.08
CA LYS A 927 -25.40 -11.47 3.25
C LYS A 927 -24.14 -11.73 4.07
N MET A 928 -24.11 -12.81 4.86
CA MET A 928 -22.92 -13.14 5.66
C MET A 928 -21.70 -13.49 4.80
N GLU A 929 -21.92 -14.07 3.62
CA GLU A 929 -20.85 -14.37 2.65
C GLU A 929 -20.12 -13.08 2.23
N ASP A 930 -20.87 -12.02 1.95
CA ASP A 930 -20.32 -10.71 1.60
C ASP A 930 -19.53 -10.09 2.78
N VAL A 931 -19.99 -10.31 4.02
CA VAL A 931 -19.28 -9.88 5.23
C VAL A 931 -17.96 -10.64 5.40
N GLU A 932 -17.96 -11.96 5.20
CA GLU A 932 -16.74 -12.78 5.31
C GLU A 932 -15.74 -12.43 4.20
N ALA A 933 -16.23 -12.23 2.97
CA ALA A 933 -15.41 -11.79 1.84
C ALA A 933 -14.79 -10.40 2.09
N LEU A 934 -15.56 -9.48 2.67
CA LEU A 934 -15.08 -8.17 3.13
C LEU A 934 -13.96 -8.30 4.16
N LEU A 935 -14.16 -9.09 5.22
CA LEU A 935 -13.14 -9.24 6.27
C LEU A 935 -11.86 -9.89 5.74
N HIS A 936 -11.99 -10.81 4.78
CA HIS A 936 -10.85 -11.44 4.12
C HIS A 936 -10.12 -10.49 3.16
N SER A 937 -10.84 -9.63 2.42
CA SER A 937 -10.22 -8.69 1.48
C SER A 937 -9.37 -7.63 2.19
N VAL A 938 -9.80 -7.17 3.38
CA VAL A 938 -9.09 -6.16 4.16
C VAL A 938 -7.67 -6.58 4.51
N ASN A 939 -7.50 -7.84 4.93
CA ASN A 939 -6.19 -8.41 5.25
C ASN A 939 -6.21 -9.94 5.07
N PRO A 940 -5.82 -10.43 3.89
CA PRO A 940 -5.85 -11.85 3.55
C PRO A 940 -4.94 -12.73 4.42
N LYS A 941 -3.96 -12.15 5.12
CA LYS A 941 -3.00 -12.88 5.96
C LYS A 941 -3.55 -13.17 7.36
N LEU A 942 -4.67 -12.56 7.75
CA LEU A 942 -5.25 -12.77 9.09
C LEU A 942 -5.95 -14.10 9.20
N SER A 943 -5.62 -14.84 10.25
CA SER A 943 -6.36 -16.04 10.63
C SER A 943 -7.60 -15.64 11.43
N GLN A 944 -8.76 -16.16 11.02
CA GLN A 944 -10.01 -16.06 11.78
C GLN A 944 -10.12 -17.23 12.75
N LEU A 945 -10.26 -16.93 14.04
CA LEU A 945 -10.39 -17.92 15.10
C LEU A 945 -11.80 -17.84 15.72
N PRO A 946 -12.50 -18.97 15.93
CA PRO A 946 -13.83 -18.97 16.53
C PRO A 946 -13.75 -18.72 18.04
N ALA A 947 -14.55 -17.79 18.54
CA ALA A 947 -14.72 -17.52 19.97
C ALA A 947 -16.20 -17.24 20.28
N PRO A 948 -17.11 -18.21 20.04
CA PRO A 948 -18.55 -17.97 20.01
C PRO A 948 -19.04 -17.39 21.32
N GLU A 949 -19.81 -16.30 21.23
CA GLU A 949 -20.35 -15.57 22.38
C GLU A 949 -19.28 -15.05 23.37
N GLY A 950 -18.00 -15.02 22.97
CA GLY A 950 -16.85 -14.63 23.81
C GLY A 950 -16.19 -15.79 24.57
N HIS A 951 -16.57 -17.04 24.30
CA HIS A 951 -15.98 -18.22 24.93
C HIS A 951 -14.71 -18.67 24.20
N VAL A 952 -13.62 -18.89 24.94
CA VAL A 952 -12.35 -19.43 24.45
C VAL A 952 -12.13 -20.79 25.09
N ASP A 953 -11.69 -21.78 24.33
CA ASP A 953 -11.39 -23.13 24.85
C ASP A 953 -9.88 -23.30 25.12
N ARG A 954 -9.50 -24.30 25.93
CA ARG A 954 -8.09 -24.68 26.19
C ARG A 954 -7.48 -25.36 24.96
N GLY A 955 -7.23 -24.59 23.91
CA GLY A 955 -6.62 -25.05 22.67
C GLY A 955 -5.90 -23.92 21.92
N HIS A 956 -5.80 -24.07 20.60
CA HIS A 956 -5.06 -23.16 19.71
C HIS A 956 -5.41 -21.66 19.86
N VAL A 957 -6.67 -21.33 20.20
CA VAL A 957 -7.11 -19.93 20.41
C VAL A 957 -6.44 -19.33 21.64
N LEU A 958 -6.36 -20.08 22.74
CA LEU A 958 -5.70 -19.63 23.97
C LEU A 958 -4.19 -19.50 23.76
N GLU A 959 -3.55 -20.45 23.07
CA GLU A 959 -2.12 -20.38 22.74
C GLU A 959 -1.79 -19.13 21.90
N ALA A 960 -2.61 -18.83 20.90
CA ALA A 960 -2.47 -17.63 20.07
C ALA A 960 -2.59 -16.32 20.88
N LEU A 961 -3.50 -16.26 21.85
CA LEU A 961 -3.68 -15.11 22.75
C LEU A 961 -2.52 -14.91 23.73
N LEU A 962 -1.79 -15.98 24.01
CA LEU A 962 -0.67 -16.02 24.93
C LEU A 962 0.69 -15.90 24.23
N ASP A 963 0.75 -15.78 22.90
CA ASP A 963 1.99 -15.57 22.15
C ASP A 963 2.61 -14.20 22.50
N GLU A 964 3.89 -14.19 22.87
CA GLU A 964 4.64 -12.99 23.28
C GLU A 964 5.34 -12.30 22.11
N GLU A 965 5.47 -12.96 20.97
CA GLU A 965 6.20 -12.46 19.80
C GLU A 965 5.31 -12.33 18.55
N ALA A 966 4.05 -12.76 18.61
CA ALA A 966 3.09 -12.65 17.51
C ALA A 966 3.07 -11.23 16.91
N PHE A 967 2.93 -10.20 17.73
CA PHE A 967 2.89 -8.80 17.30
C PHE A 967 4.26 -8.27 16.82
N ASN A 968 5.36 -8.91 17.22
CA ASN A 968 6.73 -8.46 16.97
C ASN A 968 7.42 -9.16 15.80
N ARG A 969 6.71 -10.01 15.05
CA ARG A 969 7.21 -10.65 13.83
C ARG A 969 7.73 -9.58 12.83
N PRO A 970 8.87 -9.80 12.16
CA PRO A 970 9.50 -8.78 11.30
C PRO A 970 8.58 -8.21 10.21
N GLY A 971 7.78 -9.06 9.56
CA GLY A 971 6.83 -8.62 8.53
C GLY A 971 5.75 -7.67 9.07
N LEU A 972 5.21 -7.97 10.26
CA LEU A 972 4.19 -7.13 10.91
C LEU A 972 4.79 -5.80 11.42
N LYS A 973 6.03 -5.81 11.92
CA LYS A 973 6.77 -4.59 12.28
C LYS A 973 6.95 -3.68 11.06
N ARG A 974 7.39 -4.22 9.91
CA ARG A 974 7.49 -3.47 8.66
C ARG A 974 6.12 -2.91 8.24
N ALA A 975 5.08 -3.73 8.23
CA ALA A 975 3.74 -3.31 7.83
C ALA A 975 3.21 -2.14 8.68
N ARG A 976 3.44 -2.15 10.01
CA ARG A 976 3.08 -1.03 10.89
C ARG A 976 3.82 0.25 10.56
N LEU A 977 5.13 0.18 10.33
CA LEU A 977 5.91 1.36 9.93
C LEU A 977 5.35 1.96 8.64
N LEU A 978 5.09 1.15 7.61
CA LEU A 978 4.60 1.67 6.32
C LEU A 978 3.17 2.20 6.39
N SER A 979 2.29 1.59 7.18
CA SER A 979 0.87 1.98 7.26
C SER A 979 0.58 3.07 8.31
N TYR A 980 1.49 3.35 9.23
CA TYR A 980 1.24 4.34 10.29
C TYR A 980 0.90 5.75 9.77
N PRO A 981 1.61 6.34 8.76
CA PRO A 981 1.30 7.68 8.28
C PRO A 981 -0.14 7.83 7.79
N SER A 982 -0.63 6.88 6.99
CA SER A 982 -2.00 6.90 6.46
C SER A 982 -3.03 6.72 7.57
N LEU A 983 -2.77 5.84 8.53
CA LEU A 983 -3.63 5.58 9.68
C LEU A 983 -3.55 6.66 10.77
N ASN A 984 -2.52 7.52 10.79
CA ASN A 984 -2.39 8.56 11.82
C ASN A 984 -3.37 9.73 11.59
N THR A 985 -3.93 9.84 10.38
CA THR A 985 -4.90 10.89 10.06
C THR A 985 -6.23 10.66 10.79
N THR A 986 -6.65 11.62 11.62
CA THR A 986 -7.99 11.59 12.24
C THR A 986 -9.02 12.03 11.23
N LEU A 987 -9.41 11.15 10.32
CA LEU A 987 -10.62 11.36 9.52
C LEU A 987 -11.81 11.40 10.49
N GLY A 988 -12.78 12.28 10.21
CA GLY A 988 -13.86 12.70 11.12
C GLY A 988 -14.87 11.61 11.53
N ASN A 989 -14.40 10.48 12.03
CA ASN A 989 -15.19 9.33 12.46
C ASN A 989 -16.05 9.74 13.66
N PRO A 990 -17.36 9.40 13.68
CA PRO A 990 -18.17 9.57 14.88
C PRO A 990 -17.55 8.74 16.00
N ARG A 991 -17.35 9.36 17.16
CA ARG A 991 -16.79 8.67 18.33
C ARG A 991 -17.90 7.88 19.01
N MET A 992 -17.66 6.63 19.34
CA MET A 992 -18.56 5.86 20.19
C MET A 992 -18.29 6.26 21.64
N HIS A 993 -19.23 6.95 22.27
CA HIS A 993 -19.10 7.47 23.63
C HIS A 993 -20.05 6.73 24.59
N ALA A 994 -19.51 6.26 25.71
CA ALA A 994 -20.28 5.55 26.73
C ALA A 994 -20.81 6.53 27.77
N VAL A 995 -22.14 6.62 27.89
CA VAL A 995 -22.84 7.46 28.88
C VAL A 995 -23.47 6.55 29.92
N THR A 996 -23.14 6.76 31.20
CA THR A 996 -23.75 6.03 32.31
C THR A 996 -24.72 6.92 33.07
N LEU A 997 -25.98 6.50 33.14
CA LEU A 997 -27.05 7.14 33.89
C LEU A 997 -27.35 6.34 35.15
N ARG A 998 -27.51 7.02 36.29
CA ARG A 998 -27.96 6.43 37.56
C ARG A 998 -29.32 7.00 37.93
N PHE A 999 -30.23 6.16 38.39
CA PHE A 999 -31.59 6.54 38.74
C PHE A 999 -32.16 5.63 39.83
N ALA A 1000 -33.13 6.11 40.60
CA ALA A 1000 -33.62 5.39 41.78
C ALA A 1000 -34.98 4.68 41.57
N ARG A 1001 -35.73 5.07 40.54
CA ARG A 1001 -37.10 4.60 40.32
C ARG A 1001 -37.17 3.50 39.24
N PRO A 1002 -38.08 2.52 39.36
CA PRO A 1002 -38.22 1.45 38.37
C PRO A 1002 -38.88 1.94 37.06
N VAL A 1003 -38.60 1.25 35.96
CA VAL A 1003 -39.18 1.52 34.63
C VAL A 1003 -40.36 0.61 34.32
N GLU A 1004 -41.18 0.94 33.32
CA GLU A 1004 -42.31 0.10 32.93
C GLU A 1004 -41.87 -0.98 31.92
N ARG A 1005 -42.07 -2.26 32.24
CA ARG A 1005 -41.53 -3.40 31.46
C ARG A 1005 -41.93 -3.38 29.99
N VAL A 1006 -43.22 -3.17 29.71
CA VAL A 1006 -43.75 -3.21 28.34
C VAL A 1006 -43.17 -2.06 27.53
N ARG A 1007 -43.18 -0.84 28.07
CA ARG A 1007 -42.65 0.36 27.40
C ARG A 1007 -41.15 0.25 27.17
N PHE A 1008 -40.39 -0.14 28.19
CA PHE A 1008 -38.93 -0.29 28.06
C PHE A 1008 -38.57 -1.32 26.99
N THR A 1009 -39.24 -2.48 26.97
CA THR A 1009 -39.00 -3.52 25.96
C THR A 1009 -39.35 -3.04 24.55
N ASN A 1010 -40.44 -2.29 24.40
CA ASN A 1010 -40.83 -1.71 23.11
C ASN A 1010 -39.84 -0.64 22.64
N HIS A 1011 -39.38 0.23 23.54
CA HIS A 1011 -38.36 1.23 23.22
C HIS A 1011 -37.03 0.60 22.83
N LEU A 1012 -36.59 -0.47 23.51
CA LEU A 1012 -35.39 -1.22 23.11
C LEU A 1012 -35.53 -1.80 21.68
N LYS A 1013 -36.65 -2.45 21.37
CA LYS A 1013 -36.90 -3.00 20.02
C LYS A 1013 -36.95 -1.91 18.94
N ALA A 1014 -37.44 -0.72 19.29
CA ALA A 1014 -37.57 0.41 18.37
C ALA A 1014 -36.24 1.11 18.07
N ILE A 1015 -35.15 0.88 18.84
CA ILE A 1015 -33.87 1.58 18.63
C ILE A 1015 -33.35 1.37 17.21
N PHE A 1016 -33.37 0.13 16.71
CA PHE A 1016 -32.83 -0.18 15.39
C PHE A 1016 -33.58 0.55 14.26
N ALA A 1017 -34.91 0.57 14.31
CA ALA A 1017 -35.74 1.24 13.30
C ALA A 1017 -35.61 2.77 13.33
N ASN A 1018 -35.17 3.33 14.45
CA ASN A 1018 -35.01 4.77 14.66
C ASN A 1018 -33.55 5.25 14.47
N LEU A 1019 -32.65 4.38 14.02
CA LEU A 1019 -31.27 4.78 13.70
C LEU A 1019 -31.31 5.83 12.59
N LYS A 1020 -30.78 7.02 12.89
CA LYS A 1020 -30.66 8.09 11.91
C LYS A 1020 -29.54 7.77 10.93
N PRO A 1021 -29.63 8.18 9.66
CA PRO A 1021 -28.49 8.18 8.74
C PRO A 1021 -27.42 9.20 9.19
N TRP A 1022 -26.34 9.33 8.43
CA TRP A 1022 -25.25 10.27 8.76
C TRP A 1022 -25.81 11.67 9.09
N PRO A 1023 -25.33 12.36 10.14
CA PRO A 1023 -24.12 12.12 10.92
C PRO A 1023 -24.25 11.14 12.10
N PHE A 1024 -25.35 10.39 12.20
CA PHE A 1024 -25.59 9.36 13.22
C PHE A 1024 -25.62 9.86 14.68
N TYR A 1025 -25.39 11.15 14.95
CA TYR A 1025 -25.24 11.67 16.30
C TYR A 1025 -26.47 11.38 17.17
N GLY A 1026 -26.23 10.85 18.37
CA GLY A 1026 -27.26 10.42 19.30
C GLY A 1026 -27.86 9.04 19.01
N ASN A 1027 -27.45 8.34 17.95
CA ASN A 1027 -27.83 6.95 17.73
C ASN A 1027 -27.27 6.06 18.86
N LEU A 1028 -28.10 5.14 19.35
CA LEU A 1028 -27.79 4.24 20.46
C LEU A 1028 -27.43 2.85 19.93
N TYR A 1029 -26.19 2.41 20.13
CA TYR A 1029 -25.67 1.16 19.58
C TYR A 1029 -25.63 0.01 20.59
N SER A 1030 -25.54 0.34 21.88
CA SER A 1030 -25.60 -0.64 22.96
C SER A 1030 -26.23 -0.03 24.20
N VAL A 1031 -26.98 -0.86 24.95
CA VAL A 1031 -27.49 -0.54 26.29
C VAL A 1031 -27.16 -1.70 27.20
N THR A 1032 -26.48 -1.42 28.30
CA THR A 1032 -26.15 -2.40 29.34
C THR A 1032 -26.42 -1.84 30.72
N GLY A 1033 -26.71 -2.68 31.71
CA GLY A 1033 -26.82 -2.24 33.10
C GLY A 1033 -27.91 -2.96 33.88
N GLN A 1034 -28.33 -2.36 34.99
CA GLN A 1034 -29.23 -2.94 35.98
C GLN A 1034 -30.45 -2.06 36.21
N ILE A 1035 -31.63 -2.64 36.06
CA ILE A 1035 -32.91 -1.94 36.20
C ILE A 1035 -33.90 -2.71 37.08
N GLY A 1036 -34.90 -1.99 37.60
CA GLY A 1036 -36.08 -2.57 38.22
C GLY A 1036 -37.33 -2.29 37.38
N PHE A 1037 -38.33 -3.16 37.48
CA PHE A 1037 -39.62 -2.98 36.80
C PHE A 1037 -40.75 -2.61 37.76
N THR A 1038 -41.67 -1.77 37.28
CA THR A 1038 -42.91 -1.46 38.00
C THR A 1038 -43.72 -2.73 38.23
N GLY A 1039 -44.10 -2.98 39.49
CA GLY A 1039 -44.81 -4.20 39.92
C GLY A 1039 -43.92 -5.33 40.44
N GLU A 1040 -42.59 -5.22 40.32
CA GLU A 1040 -41.63 -6.22 40.83
C GLU A 1040 -40.45 -5.56 41.58
N PRO A 1041 -40.71 -4.89 42.73
CA PRO A 1041 -39.71 -4.08 43.41
C PRO A 1041 -38.55 -4.87 44.04
N ASP A 1042 -38.73 -6.17 44.30
CA ASP A 1042 -37.73 -7.02 44.96
C ASP A 1042 -36.70 -7.64 43.99
N LYS A 1043 -36.84 -7.41 42.68
CA LYS A 1043 -36.01 -8.02 41.63
C LYS A 1043 -35.23 -6.97 40.85
N ILE A 1044 -33.94 -7.23 40.68
CA ILE A 1044 -33.06 -6.47 39.79
C ILE A 1044 -32.85 -7.30 38.53
N TYR A 1045 -32.90 -6.61 37.38
CA TYR A 1045 -32.73 -7.21 36.07
C TYR A 1045 -31.47 -6.68 35.41
N ASP A 1046 -30.62 -7.59 34.95
CA ASP A 1046 -29.50 -7.25 34.07
C ASP A 1046 -30.03 -7.11 32.64
N VAL A 1047 -29.64 -6.02 31.99
CA VAL A 1047 -30.03 -5.67 30.63
C VAL A 1047 -28.80 -5.72 29.73
N LEU A 1048 -28.93 -6.40 28.60
CA LEU A 1048 -27.99 -6.36 27.49
C LEU A 1048 -28.77 -6.18 26.19
N HIS A 1049 -28.63 -5.02 25.57
CA HIS A 1049 -29.16 -4.74 24.24
C HIS A 1049 -28.02 -4.33 23.31
N LEU A 1050 -27.88 -5.03 22.19
CA LEU A 1050 -26.94 -4.72 21.12
C LEU A 1050 -27.75 -4.43 19.85
N THR A 1051 -27.78 -3.17 19.44
CA THR A 1051 -28.70 -2.68 18.40
C THR A 1051 -28.46 -3.38 17.05
N LEU A 1052 -27.20 -3.41 16.61
CA LEU A 1052 -26.80 -3.96 15.30
C LEU A 1052 -26.91 -5.50 15.24
N ASN A 1053 -26.50 -6.19 16.30
CA ASN A 1053 -26.59 -7.65 16.40
C ASN A 1053 -28.03 -8.15 16.64
N GLY A 1054 -28.92 -7.25 17.08
CA GLY A 1054 -30.30 -7.58 17.43
C GLY A 1054 -30.47 -8.39 18.72
N ILE A 1055 -29.42 -8.54 19.51
CA ILE A 1055 -29.47 -9.26 20.77
C ILE A 1055 -30.12 -8.37 21.82
N SER A 1056 -31.17 -8.86 22.46
CA SER A 1056 -31.81 -8.23 23.63
C SER A 1056 -32.04 -9.29 24.69
N ARG A 1057 -31.33 -9.20 25.81
CA ARG A 1057 -31.46 -10.09 26.96
C ARG A 1057 -31.80 -9.26 28.19
N ILE A 1058 -32.83 -9.68 28.92
CA ILE A 1058 -33.24 -9.12 30.19
C ILE A 1058 -33.37 -10.32 31.13
N SER A 1059 -32.42 -10.48 32.04
CA SER A 1059 -32.34 -11.62 32.96
C SER A 1059 -32.42 -11.15 34.40
N VAL A 1060 -33.02 -11.96 35.28
CA VAL A 1060 -33.01 -11.68 36.72
C VAL A 1060 -31.58 -11.85 37.23
N ASN A 1061 -31.08 -10.86 37.97
CA ASN A 1061 -29.77 -10.96 38.59
C ASN A 1061 -29.85 -11.93 39.79
N THR A 1062 -29.14 -13.06 39.71
CA THR A 1062 -29.15 -14.14 40.72
C THR A 1062 -28.09 -13.99 41.81
N ASP A 1063 -27.07 -13.15 41.59
CA ASP A 1063 -25.92 -12.98 42.49
C ASP A 1063 -26.28 -12.25 43.80
N ASP A 1064 -27.46 -11.62 43.85
CA ASP A 1064 -27.92 -10.79 44.98
C ASP A 1064 -28.96 -11.51 45.88
N SER A 1065 -29.05 -12.84 45.76
CA SER A 1065 -30.02 -13.67 46.47
C SER A 1065 -29.67 -13.94 47.96
N ASP A 1066 -28.41 -13.71 48.37
CA ASP A 1066 -27.92 -14.07 49.71
C ASP A 1066 -27.79 -12.92 50.74
N LEU A 1067 -28.12 -11.68 50.38
CA LEU A 1067 -28.03 -10.54 51.30
C LEU A 1067 -29.41 -10.07 51.82
N SER A 1068 -29.50 -10.01 53.16
CA SER A 1068 -30.69 -9.72 53.97
C SER A 1068 -31.69 -8.70 53.38
N ARG A 1069 -32.99 -9.03 53.48
CA ARG A 1069 -34.15 -8.24 53.02
C ARG A 1069 -34.20 -6.77 53.48
N LYS A 1070 -33.41 -6.35 54.47
CA LYS A 1070 -33.44 -4.98 55.04
C LYS A 1070 -32.53 -3.96 54.31
N ARG A 1071 -31.64 -4.39 53.40
CA ARG A 1071 -30.79 -3.47 52.59
C ARG A 1071 -31.31 -3.22 51.16
N LYS A 1072 -32.45 -3.80 50.76
CA LYS A 1072 -32.95 -3.79 49.37
C LYS A 1072 -33.65 -2.50 48.93
N ALA A 1073 -34.10 -1.66 49.87
CA ALA A 1073 -34.97 -0.52 49.54
C ALA A 1073 -34.28 0.68 48.87
N ASN A 1074 -32.94 0.72 48.77
CA ASN A 1074 -32.20 1.92 48.35
C ASN A 1074 -31.04 1.66 47.36
N LYS A 1075 -31.03 0.53 46.62
CA LYS A 1075 -29.99 0.34 45.58
C LYS A 1075 -30.34 1.18 44.34
N PRO A 1076 -29.47 2.12 43.91
CA PRO A 1076 -29.69 2.88 42.68
C PRO A 1076 -29.52 1.98 41.45
N PHE A 1077 -30.47 2.07 40.52
CA PHE A 1077 -30.36 1.48 39.18
C PHE A 1077 -29.36 2.26 38.34
N TRP A 1078 -28.79 1.60 37.34
CA TRP A 1078 -27.86 2.23 36.42
C TRP A 1078 -27.96 1.63 35.02
N LEU A 1079 -27.80 2.46 34.00
CA LEU A 1079 -27.74 2.04 32.61
C LEU A 1079 -26.60 2.77 31.92
N THR A 1080 -25.80 2.03 31.16
CA THR A 1080 -24.75 2.55 30.29
C THR A 1080 -25.18 2.37 28.84
N GLY A 1081 -25.30 3.48 28.12
CA GLY A 1081 -25.58 3.53 26.68
C GLY A 1081 -24.32 3.89 25.91
N ILE A 1082 -24.05 3.23 24.78
CA ILE A 1082 -23.00 3.65 23.84
C ILE A 1082 -23.64 4.39 22.68
N LEU A 1083 -23.34 5.69 22.57
CA LEU A 1083 -23.92 6.60 21.59
C LEU A 1083 -22.87 7.10 20.59
N ALA A 1084 -23.29 7.37 19.36
CA ALA A 1084 -22.47 8.11 18.41
C ALA A 1084 -22.42 9.60 18.80
N ALA A 1085 -21.21 10.10 19.03
CA ALA A 1085 -20.89 11.45 19.44
C ALA A 1085 -20.27 12.26 18.30
N PRO A 1086 -20.45 13.60 18.31
CA PRO A 1086 -19.69 14.49 17.42
C PRO A 1086 -18.17 14.38 17.66
N PRO A 1087 -17.35 14.68 16.64
CA PRO A 1087 -15.89 14.52 16.70
C PRO A 1087 -15.21 15.46 17.71
N THR A 1088 -15.84 16.58 18.07
CA THR A 1088 -15.35 17.53 19.07
C THR A 1088 -15.81 17.14 20.47
N THR A 1089 -14.88 16.82 21.36
CA THR A 1089 -15.15 16.64 22.81
C THR A 1089 -15.24 18.00 23.49
N SER A 1090 -16.44 18.54 23.63
CA SER A 1090 -16.73 19.68 24.51
C SER A 1090 -17.56 19.18 25.69
N LYS A 1091 -17.49 19.85 26.85
CA LYS A 1091 -18.39 19.50 27.98
C LYS A 1091 -19.87 19.57 27.57
N GLU A 1092 -20.20 20.48 26.66
CA GLU A 1092 -21.53 20.64 26.08
C GLU A 1092 -21.97 19.42 25.26
N SER A 1093 -21.06 18.75 24.54
CA SER A 1093 -21.41 17.54 23.77
C SER A 1093 -21.74 16.36 24.68
N ASP A 1094 -21.00 16.20 25.78
CA ASP A 1094 -21.22 15.11 26.74
C ASP A 1094 -22.52 15.30 27.52
N GLU A 1095 -22.83 16.55 27.89
CA GLU A 1095 -24.10 16.91 28.52
C GLU A 1095 -25.28 16.70 27.56
N TRP A 1096 -25.12 17.08 26.28
CA TRP A 1096 -26.13 16.84 25.26
C TRP A 1096 -26.41 15.34 25.08
N LEU A 1097 -25.38 14.49 24.98
CA LEU A 1097 -25.53 13.03 24.88
C LEU A 1097 -26.21 12.44 26.11
N SER A 1098 -25.81 12.91 27.30
CA SER A 1098 -26.42 12.51 28.57
C SER A 1098 -27.90 12.85 28.62
N ASN A 1099 -28.28 14.06 28.18
CA ASN A 1099 -29.66 14.50 28.11
C ASN A 1099 -30.47 13.71 27.07
N GLN A 1100 -29.90 13.38 25.90
CA GLN A 1100 -30.56 12.54 24.91
C GLN A 1100 -30.85 11.15 25.46
N PHE A 1101 -29.87 10.52 26.11
CA PHE A 1101 -30.04 9.19 26.69
C PHE A 1101 -31.02 9.20 27.87
N ALA A 1102 -30.97 10.23 28.72
CA ALA A 1102 -31.92 10.41 29.82
C ALA A 1102 -33.36 10.62 29.31
N ASN A 1103 -33.55 11.43 28.28
CA ASN A 1103 -34.85 11.65 27.65
C ASN A 1103 -35.42 10.39 27.01
N TRP A 1104 -34.56 9.57 26.37
CA TRP A 1104 -34.98 8.26 25.87
C TRP A 1104 -35.42 7.34 27.03
N LEU A 1105 -34.68 7.31 28.14
CA LEU A 1105 -35.02 6.49 29.30
C LEU A 1105 -36.31 6.97 29.98
N ARG A 1106 -36.54 8.28 30.11
CA ARG A 1106 -37.78 8.87 30.64
C ARG A 1106 -39.02 8.39 29.91
N LYS A 1107 -38.94 8.20 28.58
CA LYS A 1107 -40.07 7.65 27.80
C LYS A 1107 -40.45 6.23 28.25
N SER A 1108 -39.50 5.48 28.80
CA SER A 1108 -39.71 4.13 29.34
C SER A 1108 -40.18 4.10 30.80
N GLY A 1109 -40.15 5.24 31.49
CA GLY A 1109 -40.70 5.39 32.84
C GLY A 1109 -42.23 5.53 32.82
N PRO A 1110 -42.86 5.53 34.02
CA PRO A 1110 -44.27 5.85 34.14
C PRO A 1110 -44.56 7.26 33.59
N GLN A 1111 -45.55 7.40 32.72
CA GLN A 1111 -45.92 8.70 32.14
C GLN A 1111 -47.22 9.23 32.72
N GLN A 1112 -47.28 10.54 32.92
CA GLN A 1112 -48.49 11.24 33.32
C GLN A 1112 -49.57 11.05 32.25
N GLU A 1113 -50.81 10.80 32.68
CA GLU A 1113 -51.94 10.81 31.76
C GLU A 1113 -52.11 12.18 31.10
N ALA A 1114 -52.43 12.20 29.81
CA ALA A 1114 -52.63 13.44 29.06
C ALA A 1114 -53.89 14.19 29.55
N ILE A 1115 -53.73 15.50 29.75
CA ILE A 1115 -54.84 16.42 30.05
C ILE A 1115 -55.75 16.48 28.81
N ARG A 1116 -57.06 16.29 29.01
CA ARG A 1116 -58.04 16.40 27.92
C ARG A 1116 -58.56 17.84 27.82
N PRO A 1117 -58.61 18.46 26.63
CA PRO A 1117 -59.23 19.76 26.47
C PRO A 1117 -60.76 19.65 26.68
N PRO A 1118 -61.44 20.76 27.04
CA PRO A 1118 -62.90 20.78 27.09
C PRO A 1118 -63.48 20.57 25.70
N LEU A 1119 -64.49 19.70 25.60
CA LEU A 1119 -65.27 19.40 24.41
C LEU A 1119 -66.04 20.63 23.94
N ARG A 1120 -66.03 20.85 22.62
CA ARG A 1120 -66.84 21.85 21.92
C ARG A 1120 -68.00 21.18 21.18
N LEU A 1121 -68.99 21.98 20.77
CA LEU A 1121 -70.13 21.51 19.99
C LEU A 1121 -69.71 20.81 18.69
N SER A 1122 -68.61 21.25 18.07
CA SER A 1122 -68.01 20.67 16.87
C SER A 1122 -67.43 19.27 17.07
N ASP A 1123 -67.16 18.87 18.32
CA ASP A 1123 -66.44 17.64 18.65
C ASP A 1123 -67.39 16.48 18.96
N LEU A 1124 -68.70 16.73 18.97
CA LEU A 1124 -69.74 15.73 19.21
C LEU A 1124 -69.99 14.91 17.95
N SER A 1125 -69.89 13.58 18.07
CA SER A 1125 -70.19 12.68 16.96
C SER A 1125 -71.70 12.51 16.76
N LYS A 1126 -72.12 12.02 15.59
CA LYS A 1126 -73.54 11.68 15.33
C LYS A 1126 -74.10 10.68 16.36
N ALA A 1127 -73.28 9.74 16.82
CA ALA A 1127 -73.65 8.78 17.86
C ALA A 1127 -73.83 9.44 19.24
N ASP A 1128 -73.09 10.51 19.53
CA ASP A 1128 -73.27 11.27 20.78
C ASP A 1128 -74.55 12.09 20.75
N LEU A 1129 -74.87 12.70 19.59
CA LEU A 1129 -76.14 13.39 19.37
C LEU A 1129 -77.34 12.44 19.44
N GLU A 1130 -77.21 11.22 18.92
CA GLU A 1130 -78.23 10.17 19.04
C GLU A 1130 -78.44 9.73 20.51
N LYS A 1131 -77.37 9.55 21.29
CA LYS A 1131 -77.47 9.27 22.73
C LYS A 1131 -78.15 10.40 23.51
N ILE A 1132 -77.85 11.65 23.17
CA ILE A 1132 -78.53 12.81 23.76
C ILE A 1132 -80.01 12.78 23.37
N HIS A 1133 -80.32 12.50 22.10
CA HIS A 1133 -81.69 12.40 21.63
C HIS A 1133 -82.45 11.28 22.35
N GLU A 1134 -81.92 10.05 22.40
CA GLU A 1134 -82.52 8.93 23.12
C GLU A 1134 -82.71 9.21 24.61
N LYS A 1135 -81.81 9.97 25.25
CA LYS A 1135 -81.95 10.28 26.67
C LYS A 1135 -83.05 11.32 26.95
N TYR A 1136 -83.27 12.27 26.03
CA TYR A 1136 -84.13 13.44 26.27
C TYR A 1136 -85.38 13.51 25.36
N HIS A 1137 -85.62 12.56 24.45
CA HIS A 1137 -86.75 12.59 23.52
C HIS A 1137 -88.14 12.51 24.19
N LEU A 1138 -88.23 11.98 25.42
CA LEU A 1138 -89.45 11.93 26.23
C LEU A 1138 -89.53 13.02 27.31
N HIS A 1139 -88.60 13.99 27.30
CA HIS A 1139 -88.60 15.07 28.27
C HIS A 1139 -89.85 15.97 28.08
N PRO A 1140 -90.43 16.56 29.15
CA PRO A 1140 -91.59 17.45 29.02
C PRO A 1140 -91.35 18.59 28.03
N LEU A 1141 -92.31 18.75 27.12
CA LEU A 1141 -92.26 19.70 26.03
C LEU A 1141 -92.58 21.13 26.51
N PRO A 1142 -92.00 22.17 25.88
CA PRO A 1142 -92.40 23.55 26.10
C PRO A 1142 -93.89 23.77 25.77
N ALA A 1143 -94.51 24.76 26.42
CA ALA A 1143 -95.90 25.11 26.18
C ALA A 1143 -96.16 25.38 24.68
N GLY A 1144 -97.15 24.71 24.10
CA GLY A 1144 -97.51 24.83 22.68
C GLY A 1144 -96.89 23.79 21.73
N TRP A 1145 -96.10 22.84 22.25
CA TRP A 1145 -95.53 21.72 21.48
C TRP A 1145 -96.11 20.36 21.89
N TYR A 1146 -96.34 19.49 20.91
CA TYR A 1146 -96.87 18.14 21.09
C TYR A 1146 -96.01 17.13 20.33
N TYR A 1147 -95.80 15.95 20.91
CA TYR A 1147 -95.11 14.85 20.23
C TYR A 1147 -96.11 13.87 19.65
N THR A 1148 -95.97 13.59 18.35
CA THR A 1148 -96.92 12.76 17.58
C THR A 1148 -96.58 11.27 17.61
N GLY A 1149 -95.53 10.86 18.32
CA GLY A 1149 -94.97 9.50 18.28
C GLY A 1149 -93.94 9.27 17.16
N SER A 1150 -93.70 10.28 16.30
CA SER A 1150 -92.64 10.21 15.28
C SER A 1150 -91.92 11.55 15.06
N TYR A 1151 -92.59 12.69 15.27
CA TYR A 1151 -91.98 14.02 15.23
C TYR A 1151 -92.70 14.99 16.18
N TYR A 1152 -92.06 16.11 16.49
CA TYR A 1152 -92.61 17.18 17.32
C TYR A 1152 -93.32 18.22 16.45
N VAL A 1153 -94.49 18.69 16.90
CA VAL A 1153 -95.30 19.69 16.19
C VAL A 1153 -95.72 20.81 17.14
N ASN A 1154 -95.66 22.06 16.67
CA ASN A 1154 -96.17 23.21 17.40
C ASN A 1154 -97.61 23.57 16.98
N MET A 1155 -98.26 24.47 17.73
CA MET A 1155 -99.62 24.95 17.40
C MET A 1155 -99.73 25.69 16.04
N ASN A 1156 -98.60 26.11 15.45
CA ASN A 1156 -98.56 26.78 14.14
C ASN A 1156 -98.39 25.78 12.97
N GLY A 1157 -98.20 24.49 13.26
CA GLY A 1157 -98.06 23.42 12.26
C GLY A 1157 -96.62 23.09 11.85
N ASP A 1158 -95.60 23.71 12.45
CA ASP A 1158 -94.19 23.44 12.14
C ASP A 1158 -93.76 22.08 12.71
N LYS A 1159 -93.03 21.30 11.92
CA LYS A 1159 -92.56 19.96 12.26
C LYS A 1159 -91.06 19.98 12.59
N SER A 1160 -90.67 19.37 13.70
CA SER A 1160 -89.27 19.12 14.07
C SER A 1160 -89.04 17.64 14.34
N PHE A 1161 -87.92 17.10 13.84
CA PHE A 1161 -87.50 15.72 14.12
C PHE A 1161 -86.63 15.61 15.38
N GLN A 1162 -86.25 16.73 15.98
CA GLN A 1162 -85.52 16.81 17.25
C GLN A 1162 -86.35 17.54 18.30
N HIS A 1163 -86.11 17.25 19.58
CA HIS A 1163 -86.82 17.89 20.67
C HIS A 1163 -86.67 19.43 20.58
N PRO A 1164 -87.71 20.24 20.86
CA PRO A 1164 -87.62 21.70 20.72
C PRO A 1164 -86.50 22.37 21.52
N ASN A 1165 -86.11 21.77 22.65
CA ASN A 1165 -84.98 22.19 23.49
C ASN A 1165 -83.69 21.38 23.27
N PHE A 1166 -83.54 20.71 22.12
CA PHE A 1166 -82.42 19.80 21.88
C PHE A 1166 -81.05 20.48 22.05
N ASP A 1167 -80.91 21.71 21.56
CA ASP A 1167 -79.67 22.49 21.73
C ASP A 1167 -79.31 22.74 23.20
N ALA A 1168 -80.31 22.96 24.06
CA ALA A 1168 -80.10 23.13 25.51
C ALA A 1168 -79.63 21.83 26.18
N PHE A 1169 -80.16 20.68 25.74
CA PHE A 1169 -79.71 19.36 26.23
C PHE A 1169 -78.31 19.01 25.73
N VAL A 1170 -77.96 19.41 24.51
CA VAL A 1170 -76.60 19.28 23.99
C VAL A 1170 -75.64 20.15 24.82
N GLN A 1171 -76.05 21.36 25.19
CA GLN A 1171 -75.26 22.23 26.06
C GLN A 1171 -75.10 21.64 27.47
N GLU A 1172 -76.17 21.13 28.09
CA GLU A 1172 -76.12 20.47 29.40
C GLU A 1172 -75.20 19.23 29.39
N TYR A 1173 -75.26 18.43 28.33
CA TYR A 1173 -74.38 17.28 28.15
C TYR A 1173 -72.91 17.70 28.02
N LEU A 1174 -72.63 18.75 27.23
CA LEU A 1174 -71.29 19.32 27.10
C LEU A 1174 -70.76 19.84 28.44
N GLU A 1175 -71.58 20.57 29.20
CA GLU A 1175 -71.21 21.06 30.54
C GLU A 1175 -70.93 19.91 31.51
N GLY A 1176 -71.75 18.86 31.48
CA GLY A 1176 -71.56 17.65 32.29
C GLY A 1176 -70.27 16.88 31.95
N GLU A 1177 -69.99 16.65 30.66
CA GLU A 1177 -68.76 15.99 30.23
C GLU A 1177 -67.52 16.86 30.47
N ASN A 1178 -67.62 18.18 30.25
CA ASN A 1178 -66.53 19.11 30.54
C ASN A 1178 -66.23 19.19 32.03
N THR A 1179 -67.23 19.06 32.90
CA THR A 1179 -67.03 18.96 34.36
C THR A 1179 -66.28 17.68 34.73
N LYS A 1180 -66.60 16.53 34.10
CA LYS A 1180 -65.85 15.28 34.29
C LYS A 1180 -64.42 15.38 33.79
N ILE A 1181 -64.20 16.03 32.63
CA ILE A 1181 -62.88 16.31 32.08
C ILE A 1181 -62.07 17.20 33.04
N ALA A 1182 -62.68 18.26 33.57
CA ALA A 1182 -62.06 19.15 34.55
C ALA A 1182 -61.67 18.41 35.84
N ALA A 1183 -62.56 17.58 36.39
CA ALA A 1183 -62.28 16.77 37.58
C ALA A 1183 -61.14 15.75 37.35
N ARG A 1184 -61.10 15.10 36.18
CA ARG A 1184 -60.01 14.21 35.79
C ARG A 1184 -58.69 14.98 35.68
N ASN A 1185 -58.68 16.10 34.98
CA ASN A 1185 -57.48 16.93 34.81
C ASN A 1185 -56.96 17.44 36.15
N ALA A 1186 -57.84 17.88 37.05
CA ALA A 1186 -57.47 18.29 38.40
C ALA A 1186 -56.83 17.15 39.21
N ARG A 1187 -57.37 15.92 39.10
CA ARG A 1187 -56.78 14.73 39.76
C ARG A 1187 -55.37 14.45 39.25
N ILE A 1188 -55.15 14.56 37.93
CA ILE A 1188 -53.85 14.39 37.28
C ILE A 1188 -52.85 15.45 37.76
N VAL A 1189 -53.25 16.71 37.86
CA VAL A 1189 -52.38 17.81 38.33
C VAL A 1189 -52.00 17.64 39.81
N ASN A 1190 -52.93 17.18 40.65
CA ASN A 1190 -52.69 17.02 42.09
C ASN A 1190 -51.82 15.79 42.46
N HIS A 1191 -51.64 14.84 41.53
CA HIS A 1191 -50.81 13.64 41.74
C HIS A 1191 -49.78 13.52 40.61
N PRO A 1192 -48.74 14.38 40.58
CA PRO A 1192 -47.70 14.30 39.56
C PRO A 1192 -46.83 13.06 39.78
N ILE A 1193 -46.63 12.29 38.72
CA ILE A 1193 -45.63 11.22 38.69
C ILE A 1193 -44.24 11.88 38.78
N PRO A 1194 -43.41 11.55 39.79
CA PRO A 1194 -42.10 12.18 39.93
C PRO A 1194 -41.12 11.70 38.85
N ASP A 1195 -40.15 12.54 38.47
CA ASP A 1195 -39.15 12.21 37.44
C ASP A 1195 -38.35 10.97 37.84
N LEU A 1196 -37.94 10.17 36.86
CA LEU A 1196 -37.20 8.92 37.06
C LEU A 1196 -35.90 9.13 37.87
N PHE A 1197 -35.27 10.29 37.70
CA PHE A 1197 -34.02 10.70 38.33
C PHE A 1197 -34.20 11.44 39.66
N SER A 1198 -35.43 11.70 40.09
CA SER A 1198 -35.70 12.30 41.41
C SER A 1198 -35.41 11.29 42.53
N GLU A 1199 -34.87 11.78 43.65
CA GLU A 1199 -34.63 10.93 44.82
C GLU A 1199 -35.94 10.28 45.32
N PRO A 1200 -35.88 9.05 45.86
CA PRO A 1200 -37.02 8.42 46.49
C PRO A 1200 -37.35 9.21 47.78
N SER A 1201 -38.57 9.73 47.86
CA SER A 1201 -39.11 10.46 49.01
C SER A 1201 -39.42 9.54 50.19
#